data_AF-A0A1V8T4H3-F1
#
_entry.id   AF-A0A1V8T4H3-F1
#
_cell.length_a   1.000
_cell.length_b   1.000
_cell.length_c   1.000
_cell.angle_alpha   90.00
_cell.angle_beta   90.00
_cell.angle_gamma   90.00
#
_symmetry.space_group_name_H-M   'P 1'
#
loop_
_entity.id
_entity.type
_entity.pdbx_description
1 polymer ?
#
loop_
_entity_poly.entity_id
_entity_poly.type
_entity_poly.pdbx_seq_one_letter_code
_entity_poly.pdbx_strand_id
1 'polypeptide(L)'
;MKSVSAAVAAISLLASGTLAGVQRRQQGSLQAVTTRGNAFYRGDERFYIRGVAYQPGGAADAQDPLLDLDTLRNDVANFQELGINTIRIYTIDNSANHDEAMALLDNAGIYLALDANTPLYSLNRENLASLHASYNEVYLQSVFATVDAFAGYNNLLLFFSANEVINAANNTNAAPYIKAVTRDMKRYIGAQANDKSLDYPLPLFLSEYGCIQNTRDWGEVAALYSQNMTGVYSGGLAYEYTLEPNGYGLVSLSGGSAQPNADFQTLQSAFSATPNPSGDGGARTDDSTVPACPAGSDDWEVTAEALPEIPEGAVQYITNGAGAGPGLSNRDGSQWAGTPSTTSPDLSNGTTTSEDTSDPNASSGSSTGTSTGSGASASASGSAAADSGAGSWRHVQVRSPPDWTLEIFSGDEIVSDGVLAAVVFLDLGNVHQNKRAGTFMTLQLRPDEAFGHANIVQPPLSAVATWPKAQYENGVRRTWLPAYAITLLVLSTTLVCLRIGLRARKQGGGLGLDDAFLIPGWLILVGMTVTACLASGYGFVDRHIWDLRIDDYWRDALNAWVGQILFVIGTCCVRVSILFFYRRLTKGTFKRRWHYALWLAIGFTMTYSIAIIFLLIFGCAPTEAYWMGFNFSYKKPWTCKDMRWSNWLAGCLALISDAYSICRPALMLWPLELPKRQKLGLMAIFATSSLTIIAAGMRTHALINLGRDYDVSWNGFDIYIWSLLEYNLGIMCACAPSLRALFRAYFSWHSRYVSDITGTGTSETVRKVKTPSIPLVARRPTIVESRSSSTDSDTPIVSSAEAEIRKTGEAVSSREVRMEAC
;
A
#
# COMPACT_ATOMS: atom_id res chain seq x y z
N MET A 1 10.63 27.32 -20.84
CA MET A 1 9.76 26.16 -21.15
C MET A 1 10.54 24.97 -21.70
N LYS A 2 11.28 25.08 -22.81
CA LYS A 2 12.00 23.92 -23.41
C LYS A 2 13.05 23.24 -22.49
N SER A 3 13.65 23.97 -21.55
CA SER A 3 14.63 23.45 -20.58
C SER A 3 14.03 22.60 -19.45
N VAL A 4 12.75 22.77 -19.11
CA VAL A 4 12.09 22.02 -18.01
C VAL A 4 11.75 20.59 -18.44
N SER A 5 11.34 20.40 -19.70
CA SER A 5 11.06 19.08 -20.25
C SER A 5 12.31 18.18 -20.34
N ALA A 6 13.50 18.76 -20.55
CA ALA A 6 14.75 18.02 -20.62
C ALA A 6 15.15 17.41 -19.27
N ALA A 7 14.97 18.13 -18.16
CA ALA A 7 15.26 17.63 -16.81
C ALA A 7 14.33 16.47 -16.40
N VAL A 8 13.05 16.55 -16.76
CA VAL A 8 12.06 15.48 -16.51
C VAL A 8 12.37 14.23 -17.35
N ALA A 9 12.83 14.40 -18.59
CA ALA A 9 13.26 13.28 -19.44
C ALA A 9 14.56 12.63 -18.93
N ALA A 10 15.56 13.40 -18.49
CA ALA A 10 16.83 12.88 -17.98
C ALA A 10 16.67 12.02 -16.72
N ILE A 11 15.79 12.43 -15.79
CA ILE A 11 15.48 11.64 -14.58
C ILE A 11 14.73 10.34 -14.93
N SER A 12 13.98 10.32 -16.04
CA SER A 12 13.24 9.12 -16.49
C SER A 12 14.16 8.06 -17.13
N LEU A 13 15.27 8.46 -17.76
CA LEU A 13 16.19 7.56 -18.47
C LEU A 13 17.17 6.82 -17.55
N LEU A 14 17.55 7.39 -16.40
CA LEU A 14 18.44 6.75 -15.43
C LEU A 14 17.77 5.60 -14.63
N ALA A 15 16.44 5.47 -14.71
CA ALA A 15 15.68 4.40 -14.07
C ALA A 15 15.49 3.14 -14.94
N SER A 16 16.02 3.11 -16.17
CA SER A 16 15.82 2.02 -17.15
C SER A 16 16.98 1.00 -17.21
N GLY A 17 17.96 1.10 -16.31
CA GLY A 17 19.05 0.13 -16.19
C GLY A 17 18.62 -1.17 -15.48
N THR A 18 18.69 -2.29 -16.20
CA THR A 18 18.58 -3.67 -15.68
C THR A 18 17.32 -4.00 -14.85
N LEU A 19 16.18 -4.16 -15.53
CA LEU A 19 15.08 -5.01 -15.07
C LEU A 19 14.75 -6.06 -16.15
N ALA A 20 15.58 -7.10 -16.23
CA ALA A 20 15.16 -8.38 -16.78
C ALA A 20 14.24 -9.09 -15.77
N GLY A 21 13.05 -8.51 -15.56
CA GLY A 21 11.98 -9.16 -14.81
C GLY A 21 11.25 -10.12 -15.74
N VAL A 22 11.17 -11.40 -15.37
CA VAL A 22 10.36 -12.39 -16.09
C VAL A 22 8.91 -11.90 -16.11
N GLN A 23 8.48 -11.37 -17.24
CA GLN A 23 7.06 -11.40 -17.61
C GLN A 23 6.75 -12.87 -17.89
N ARG A 24 5.71 -13.45 -17.27
CA ARG A 24 5.13 -14.69 -17.80
C ARG A 24 4.72 -14.37 -19.25
N ARG A 25 5.45 -14.94 -20.19
CA ARG A 25 5.13 -14.86 -21.61
C ARG A 25 3.87 -15.71 -21.76
N GLN A 26 2.75 -15.08 -22.13
CA GLN A 26 1.55 -15.80 -22.55
C GLN A 26 1.96 -16.75 -23.69
N GLN A 27 1.90 -18.05 -23.44
CA GLN A 27 2.34 -19.08 -24.38
C GLN A 27 1.13 -19.66 -25.12
N GLY A 28 1.24 -19.83 -26.43
CA GLY A 28 0.17 -20.34 -27.29
C GLY A 28 -0.34 -19.31 -28.30
N SER A 29 -0.90 -19.82 -29.39
CA SER A 29 -1.53 -19.09 -30.48
C SER A 29 -3.04 -18.91 -30.26
N LEU A 30 -3.68 -19.79 -29.48
CA LEU A 30 -5.09 -19.66 -29.12
C LEU A 30 -5.31 -18.45 -28.23
N GLN A 31 -6.46 -17.81 -28.41
CA GLN A 31 -6.88 -16.70 -27.55
C GLN A 31 -7.39 -17.26 -26.22
N ALA A 32 -6.87 -16.72 -25.10
CA ALA A 32 -7.34 -17.09 -23.78
C ALA A 32 -8.85 -16.85 -23.62
N VAL A 33 -9.53 -17.84 -23.03
CA VAL A 33 -10.97 -17.75 -22.73
C VAL A 33 -11.17 -16.93 -21.46
N THR A 34 -12.16 -16.04 -21.49
CA THR A 34 -12.50 -15.12 -20.39
C THR A 34 -13.93 -15.34 -19.95
N THR A 35 -14.29 -14.88 -18.75
CA THR A 35 -15.68 -14.91 -18.27
C THR A 35 -16.32 -13.52 -18.37
N ARG A 36 -17.58 -13.46 -18.79
CA ARG A 36 -18.41 -12.25 -18.75
C ARG A 36 -19.83 -12.68 -18.40
N GLY A 37 -20.39 -12.14 -17.32
CA GLY A 37 -21.66 -12.68 -16.83
C GLY A 37 -21.52 -14.18 -16.50
N ASN A 38 -22.59 -14.96 -16.67
CA ASN A 38 -22.56 -16.42 -16.46
C ASN A 38 -22.02 -17.23 -17.65
N ALA A 39 -21.08 -16.69 -18.43
CA ALA A 39 -20.68 -17.26 -19.71
C ALA A 39 -19.17 -17.12 -20.02
N PHE A 40 -18.64 -18.09 -20.75
CA PHE A 40 -17.28 -18.08 -21.31
C PHE A 40 -17.24 -17.38 -22.69
N TYR A 41 -16.14 -16.67 -22.98
CA TYR A 41 -15.92 -15.93 -24.22
C TYR A 41 -14.49 -16.07 -24.73
N ARG A 42 -14.32 -16.33 -26.02
CA ARG A 42 -13.04 -16.27 -26.75
C ARG A 42 -13.05 -14.98 -27.57
N GLY A 43 -12.32 -13.97 -27.10
CA GLY A 43 -12.52 -12.62 -27.62
C GLY A 43 -13.94 -12.16 -27.30
N ASP A 44 -14.70 -11.72 -28.31
CA ASP A 44 -16.12 -11.35 -28.19
C ASP A 44 -17.09 -12.50 -28.55
N GLU A 45 -16.58 -13.66 -28.99
CA GLU A 45 -17.41 -14.81 -29.35
C GLU A 45 -17.75 -15.68 -28.13
N ARG A 46 -19.01 -16.14 -28.02
CA ARG A 46 -19.45 -17.05 -26.96
C ARG A 46 -18.73 -18.38 -27.11
N PHE A 47 -18.01 -18.78 -26.05
CA PHE A 47 -17.32 -20.06 -26.00
C PHE A 47 -18.23 -21.12 -25.36
N TYR A 48 -18.40 -22.23 -26.06
CA TYR A 48 -19.08 -23.43 -25.58
C TYR A 48 -18.07 -24.55 -25.44
N ILE A 49 -17.98 -25.14 -24.26
CA ILE A 49 -17.15 -26.32 -23.99
C ILE A 49 -17.79 -27.49 -24.73
N ARG A 50 -17.07 -28.05 -25.70
CA ARG A 50 -17.33 -29.38 -26.26
C ARG A 50 -16.11 -30.20 -25.91
N GLY A 51 -16.24 -31.10 -24.94
CA GLY A 51 -15.05 -31.77 -24.42
C GLY A 51 -15.24 -33.22 -24.04
N VAL A 52 -14.14 -33.78 -23.57
CA VAL A 52 -14.01 -35.16 -23.11
C VAL A 52 -13.09 -35.20 -21.88
N ALA A 53 -13.38 -36.08 -20.93
CA ALA A 53 -12.47 -36.44 -19.86
C ALA A 53 -11.31 -37.31 -20.42
N TYR A 54 -10.06 -36.88 -20.24
CA TYR A 54 -8.87 -37.51 -20.79
C TYR A 54 -7.86 -37.83 -19.69
N GLN A 55 -7.92 -39.07 -19.19
CA GLN A 55 -7.00 -39.58 -18.17
C GLN A 55 -6.88 -41.11 -18.34
N PRO A 56 -5.96 -41.59 -19.19
CA PRO A 56 -5.67 -43.02 -19.28
C PRO A 56 -5.24 -43.60 -17.92
N GLY A 57 -5.90 -44.66 -17.47
CA GLY A 57 -5.78 -45.22 -16.11
C GLY A 57 -6.83 -44.67 -15.12
N GLY A 58 -7.70 -43.77 -15.58
CA GLY A 58 -8.77 -43.14 -14.81
C GLY A 58 -8.25 -42.14 -13.77
N ALA A 59 -9.16 -41.45 -13.10
CA ALA A 59 -8.81 -40.46 -12.07
C ALA A 59 -8.09 -41.04 -10.83
N ALA A 60 -7.97 -42.37 -10.73
CA ALA A 60 -7.33 -43.07 -9.62
C ALA A 60 -5.88 -43.50 -9.89
N ASP A 61 -5.49 -43.73 -11.15
CA ASP A 61 -4.09 -44.02 -11.49
C ASP A 61 -3.33 -42.71 -11.67
N ALA A 62 -2.43 -42.42 -10.72
CA ALA A 62 -1.74 -41.14 -10.63
C ALA A 62 -0.59 -41.05 -11.64
N GLN A 63 -0.94 -40.90 -12.92
CA GLN A 63 -0.07 -40.68 -14.07
C GLN A 63 -0.39 -39.33 -14.75
N ASP A 64 0.58 -38.75 -15.44
CA ASP A 64 0.42 -37.49 -16.19
C ASP A 64 0.39 -37.78 -17.70
N PRO A 65 -0.78 -37.71 -18.36
CA PRO A 65 -0.89 -38.00 -19.79
C PRO A 65 -0.26 -36.92 -20.69
N LEU A 66 0.10 -35.76 -20.15
CA LEU A 66 0.81 -34.72 -20.90
C LEU A 66 2.32 -34.97 -20.99
N LEU A 67 2.86 -35.98 -20.31
CA LEU A 67 4.28 -36.36 -20.42
C LEU A 67 4.53 -37.46 -21.46
N ASP A 68 3.52 -38.24 -21.83
CA ASP A 68 3.60 -39.16 -22.97
C ASP A 68 3.23 -38.43 -24.27
N LEU A 69 4.21 -37.72 -24.82
CA LEU A 69 4.05 -36.95 -26.04
C LEU A 69 3.71 -37.80 -27.27
N ASP A 70 4.12 -39.07 -27.32
CA ASP A 70 3.85 -39.92 -28.48
C ASP A 70 2.40 -40.46 -28.45
N THR A 71 1.90 -40.86 -27.28
CA THR A 71 0.46 -41.16 -27.10
C THR A 71 -0.39 -39.92 -27.34
N LEU A 72 -0.04 -38.78 -26.74
CA LEU A 72 -0.77 -37.51 -26.91
C LEU A 72 -0.84 -37.04 -28.37
N ARG A 73 0.24 -37.17 -29.15
CA ARG A 73 0.24 -36.83 -30.59
C ARG A 73 -0.73 -37.68 -31.40
N ASN A 74 -0.90 -38.96 -31.04
CA ASN A 74 -1.88 -39.83 -31.69
C ASN A 74 -3.31 -39.46 -31.27
N ASP A 75 -3.52 -39.21 -29.97
CA ASP A 75 -4.83 -38.84 -29.42
C ASP A 75 -5.35 -37.49 -29.92
N VAL A 76 -4.46 -36.52 -30.18
CA VAL A 76 -4.80 -35.23 -30.78
C VAL A 76 -5.53 -35.38 -32.12
N ALA A 77 -5.17 -36.38 -32.94
CA ALA A 77 -5.91 -36.65 -34.18
C ALA A 77 -7.36 -37.09 -33.91
N ASN A 78 -7.56 -37.96 -32.93
CA ASN A 78 -8.90 -38.39 -32.48
C ASN A 78 -9.69 -37.22 -31.87
N PHE A 79 -9.05 -36.30 -31.13
CA PHE A 79 -9.71 -35.10 -30.59
C PHE A 79 -10.23 -34.18 -31.71
N GLN A 80 -9.42 -33.97 -32.75
CA GLN A 80 -9.80 -33.20 -33.93
C GLN A 80 -10.91 -33.89 -34.73
N GLU A 81 -10.83 -35.21 -34.90
CA GLU A 81 -11.85 -36.01 -35.57
C GLU A 81 -13.19 -35.99 -34.81
N LEU A 82 -13.17 -36.06 -33.48
CA LEU A 82 -14.37 -35.97 -32.63
C LEU A 82 -15.01 -34.57 -32.63
N GLY A 83 -14.26 -33.54 -33.05
CA GLY A 83 -14.72 -32.15 -33.09
C GLY A 83 -14.79 -31.48 -31.71
N ILE A 84 -14.02 -31.97 -30.73
CA ILE A 84 -13.93 -31.35 -29.40
C ILE A 84 -12.99 -30.14 -29.40
N ASN A 85 -13.16 -29.27 -28.41
CA ASN A 85 -12.33 -28.09 -28.18
C ASN A 85 -11.75 -28.01 -26.75
N THR A 86 -12.10 -28.95 -25.86
CA THR A 86 -11.65 -28.95 -24.46
C THR A 86 -11.39 -30.38 -24.00
N ILE A 87 -10.31 -30.63 -23.28
CA ILE A 87 -10.11 -31.88 -22.51
C ILE A 87 -10.08 -31.58 -21.01
N ARG A 88 -10.57 -32.52 -20.19
CA ARG A 88 -10.37 -32.48 -18.73
C ARG A 88 -9.34 -33.51 -18.30
N ILE A 89 -8.37 -33.09 -17.48
CA ILE A 89 -7.34 -33.97 -16.90
C ILE A 89 -7.45 -33.88 -15.38
N TYR A 90 -7.45 -35.04 -14.70
CA TYR A 90 -7.68 -35.16 -13.26
C TYR A 90 -6.39 -35.16 -12.44
N THR A 91 -5.26 -35.57 -13.04
CA THR A 91 -3.96 -35.66 -12.37
C THR A 91 -2.83 -35.32 -13.34
N ILE A 92 -1.92 -34.44 -12.91
CA ILE A 92 -0.69 -34.09 -13.61
C ILE A 92 0.50 -34.05 -12.63
N ASP A 93 1.72 -34.10 -13.15
CA ASP A 93 2.95 -33.96 -12.39
C ASP A 93 3.42 -32.51 -12.39
N ASN A 94 3.11 -31.78 -11.31
CA ASN A 94 3.48 -30.37 -11.13
C ASN A 94 4.98 -30.10 -10.89
N SER A 95 5.85 -31.12 -11.02
CA SER A 95 7.31 -30.98 -11.04
C SER A 95 7.91 -31.07 -12.45
N ALA A 96 7.15 -31.55 -13.43
CA ALA A 96 7.58 -31.74 -14.81
C ALA A 96 7.36 -30.49 -15.69
N ASN A 97 7.80 -30.56 -16.96
CA ASN A 97 7.59 -29.52 -17.96
C ASN A 97 6.57 -29.99 -19.01
N HIS A 98 5.60 -29.13 -19.33
CA HIS A 98 4.49 -29.42 -20.25
C HIS A 98 4.47 -28.51 -21.48
N ASP A 99 5.53 -27.72 -21.74
CA ASP A 99 5.55 -26.71 -22.81
C ASP A 99 5.23 -27.33 -24.17
N GLU A 100 5.80 -28.51 -24.48
CA GLU A 100 5.56 -29.20 -25.75
C GLU A 100 4.15 -29.78 -25.86
N ALA A 101 3.64 -30.41 -24.79
CA ALA A 101 2.29 -30.97 -24.74
C ALA A 101 1.21 -29.89 -24.87
N MET A 102 1.36 -28.79 -24.14
CA MET A 102 0.45 -27.66 -24.22
C MET A 102 0.50 -26.97 -25.59
N ALA A 103 1.67 -26.93 -26.24
CA ALA A 103 1.81 -26.45 -27.62
C ALA A 103 1.15 -27.40 -28.64
N LEU A 104 1.19 -28.72 -28.45
CA LEU A 104 0.45 -29.68 -29.30
C LEU A 104 -1.06 -29.45 -29.20
N LEU A 105 -1.59 -29.29 -27.98
CA LEU A 105 -3.01 -28.98 -27.75
C LEU A 105 -3.41 -27.61 -28.33
N ASP A 106 -2.57 -26.58 -28.17
CA ASP A 106 -2.80 -25.23 -28.71
C ASP A 106 -2.88 -25.24 -30.24
N ASN A 107 -1.90 -25.88 -30.91
CA ASN A 107 -1.90 -26.08 -32.36
C ASN A 107 -3.12 -26.87 -32.85
N ALA A 108 -3.67 -27.75 -32.01
CA ALA A 108 -4.83 -28.56 -32.33
C ALA A 108 -6.18 -27.83 -32.12
N GLY A 109 -6.20 -26.66 -31.48
CA GLY A 109 -7.43 -25.95 -31.10
C GLY A 109 -8.03 -26.37 -29.75
N ILE A 110 -7.30 -27.17 -28.96
CA ILE A 110 -7.76 -27.80 -27.73
C ILE A 110 -7.34 -27.00 -26.50
N TYR A 111 -8.32 -26.74 -25.63
CA TYR A 111 -8.14 -26.13 -24.32
C TYR A 111 -8.09 -27.20 -23.22
N LEU A 112 -7.42 -26.89 -22.11
CA LEU A 112 -7.29 -27.75 -20.94
C LEU A 112 -8.15 -27.24 -19.77
N ALA A 113 -9.04 -28.07 -19.26
CA ALA A 113 -9.66 -27.93 -17.95
C ALA A 113 -8.91 -28.85 -16.96
N LEU A 114 -8.24 -28.30 -15.95
CA LEU A 114 -7.30 -29.07 -15.13
C LEU A 114 -7.77 -29.14 -13.67
N ASP A 115 -7.91 -30.33 -13.12
CA ASP A 115 -8.04 -30.48 -11.67
C ASP A 115 -6.71 -30.12 -10.99
N ALA A 116 -6.75 -29.18 -10.03
CA ALA A 116 -5.55 -28.74 -9.32
C ALA A 116 -5.13 -29.69 -8.17
N ASN A 117 -5.89 -30.76 -7.98
CA ASN A 117 -5.73 -31.76 -6.93
C ASN A 117 -5.21 -33.07 -7.55
N THR A 118 -4.68 -33.97 -6.73
CA THR A 118 -4.39 -35.35 -7.13
C THR A 118 -4.88 -36.33 -6.05
N PRO A 119 -4.95 -37.65 -6.31
CA PRO A 119 -5.38 -38.63 -5.29
C PRO A 119 -4.62 -38.53 -3.96
N LEU A 120 -3.33 -38.17 -4.00
CA LEU A 120 -2.48 -38.00 -2.82
C LEU A 120 -2.51 -36.57 -2.23
N TYR A 121 -2.95 -35.58 -3.01
CA TYR A 121 -3.00 -34.15 -2.65
C TYR A 121 -4.40 -33.59 -2.90
N SER A 122 -5.32 -33.90 -1.99
CA SER A 122 -6.75 -33.54 -2.05
C SER A 122 -7.36 -33.46 -0.65
N LEU A 123 -8.54 -32.83 -0.50
CA LEU A 123 -9.29 -32.83 0.76
C LEU A 123 -9.83 -34.24 1.10
N ASN A 124 -9.54 -34.74 2.29
CA ASN A 124 -10.10 -36.01 2.78
C ASN A 124 -11.54 -35.79 3.27
N ARG A 125 -12.51 -36.45 2.62
CA ARG A 125 -13.96 -36.32 2.90
C ARG A 125 -14.50 -37.27 3.99
N GLU A 126 -13.66 -38.10 4.60
CA GLU A 126 -14.08 -39.20 5.49
C GLU A 126 -14.82 -38.72 6.74
N ASN A 127 -14.34 -37.65 7.37
CA ASN A 127 -14.96 -37.01 8.54
C ASN A 127 -14.39 -35.60 8.75
N LEU A 128 -15.02 -34.80 9.61
CA LEU A 128 -14.61 -33.42 9.88
C LEU A 128 -13.14 -33.29 10.37
N ALA A 129 -12.60 -34.28 11.08
CA ALA A 129 -11.23 -34.22 11.60
C ALA A 129 -10.19 -34.50 10.50
N SER A 130 -10.43 -35.47 9.62
CA SER A 130 -9.55 -35.72 8.46
C SER A 130 -9.66 -34.63 7.39
N LEU A 131 -10.86 -34.06 7.22
CA LEU A 131 -11.13 -32.89 6.39
C LEU A 131 -10.38 -31.64 6.89
N HIS A 132 -10.38 -31.42 8.21
CA HIS A 132 -9.60 -30.34 8.83
C HIS A 132 -8.09 -30.57 8.66
N ALA A 133 -7.60 -31.78 8.95
CA ALA A 133 -6.19 -32.13 8.87
C ALA A 133 -5.62 -32.06 7.45
N SER A 134 -6.39 -32.50 6.44
CA SER A 134 -5.99 -32.49 5.02
C SER A 134 -5.91 -31.07 4.42
N TYR A 135 -6.64 -30.11 4.96
CA TYR A 135 -6.50 -28.69 4.60
C TYR A 135 -5.30 -28.05 5.32
N ASN A 136 -4.10 -28.40 4.84
CA ASN A 136 -2.81 -27.97 5.36
C ASN A 136 -1.90 -27.34 4.29
N GLU A 137 -0.71 -26.90 4.69
CA GLU A 137 0.28 -26.25 3.84
C GLU A 137 0.93 -27.15 2.79
N VAL A 138 1.11 -28.45 3.07
CA VAL A 138 1.67 -29.41 2.11
C VAL A 138 0.69 -29.65 0.96
N TYR A 139 -0.60 -29.76 1.27
CA TYR A 139 -1.66 -29.83 0.27
C TYR A 139 -1.71 -28.56 -0.59
N LEU A 140 -1.79 -27.38 0.04
CA LEU A 140 -1.88 -26.11 -0.68
C LEU A 140 -0.62 -25.79 -1.51
N GLN A 141 0.56 -26.22 -1.08
CA GLN A 141 1.79 -26.09 -1.86
C GLN A 141 1.68 -26.82 -3.20
N SER A 142 1.17 -28.06 -3.20
CA SER A 142 0.96 -28.84 -4.43
C SER A 142 -0.08 -28.20 -5.35
N VAL A 143 -1.23 -27.77 -4.80
CA VAL A 143 -2.27 -27.04 -5.56
C VAL A 143 -1.69 -25.76 -6.20
N PHE A 144 -0.90 -24.99 -5.46
CA PHE A 144 -0.28 -23.76 -5.96
C PHE A 144 0.84 -24.03 -6.98
N ALA A 145 1.58 -25.15 -6.86
CA ALA A 145 2.59 -25.56 -7.83
C ALA A 145 1.94 -25.95 -9.18
N THR A 146 0.81 -26.67 -9.13
CA THR A 146 -0.02 -26.95 -10.32
C THR A 146 -0.49 -25.67 -10.99
N VAL A 147 -0.93 -24.67 -10.20
CA VAL A 147 -1.28 -23.35 -10.73
C VAL A 147 -0.07 -22.66 -11.37
N ASP A 148 1.12 -22.76 -10.77
CA ASP A 148 2.32 -22.12 -11.32
C ASP A 148 2.87 -22.76 -12.59
N ALA A 149 2.72 -24.08 -12.74
CA ALA A 149 3.07 -24.79 -13.97
C ALA A 149 2.14 -24.41 -15.14
N PHE A 150 0.83 -24.31 -14.91
CA PHE A 150 -0.15 -24.19 -16.00
C PHE A 150 -0.71 -22.79 -16.28
N ALA A 151 -0.73 -21.86 -15.32
CA ALA A 151 -1.36 -20.54 -15.50
C ALA A 151 -0.64 -19.59 -16.48
N GLY A 152 0.40 -20.06 -17.19
CA GLY A 152 1.08 -19.32 -18.26
C GLY A 152 0.57 -19.63 -19.67
N TYR A 153 -0.16 -20.73 -19.87
CA TYR A 153 -0.64 -21.17 -21.18
C TYR A 153 -1.99 -20.52 -21.54
N ASN A 154 -2.13 -20.05 -22.78
CA ASN A 154 -3.35 -19.39 -23.26
C ASN A 154 -4.50 -20.37 -23.47
N ASN A 155 -4.19 -21.63 -23.73
CA ASN A 155 -5.15 -22.71 -23.88
C ASN A 155 -5.49 -23.41 -22.56
N LEU A 156 -5.02 -22.95 -21.40
CA LEU A 156 -5.63 -23.32 -20.12
C LEU A 156 -6.99 -22.61 -19.99
N LEU A 157 -8.08 -23.37 -19.90
CA LEU A 157 -9.44 -22.85 -19.73
C LEU A 157 -9.75 -22.51 -18.27
N LEU A 158 -9.52 -23.46 -17.36
CA LEU A 158 -9.86 -23.33 -15.94
C LEU A 158 -9.10 -24.33 -15.06
N PHE A 159 -9.10 -24.07 -13.75
CA PHE A 159 -8.74 -25.04 -12.72
C PHE A 159 -9.97 -25.50 -11.95
N PHE A 160 -10.13 -26.80 -11.72
CA PHE A 160 -11.04 -27.31 -10.68
C PHE A 160 -10.35 -27.30 -9.31
N SER A 161 -10.99 -26.66 -8.33
CA SER A 161 -10.50 -26.59 -6.94
C SER A 161 -10.83 -27.83 -6.10
N ALA A 162 -11.82 -28.62 -6.51
CA ALA A 162 -12.22 -29.88 -5.89
C ALA A 162 -13.07 -30.71 -6.87
N ASN A 163 -13.02 -32.04 -6.75
CA ASN A 163 -13.91 -32.96 -7.46
C ASN A 163 -14.73 -33.77 -6.44
N GLU A 164 -16.06 -33.62 -6.48
CA GLU A 164 -17.05 -34.39 -5.69
C GLU A 164 -16.73 -34.63 -4.21
N VAL A 165 -16.04 -33.69 -3.53
CA VAL A 165 -15.65 -33.87 -2.12
C VAL A 165 -16.89 -33.98 -1.21
N ILE A 166 -17.99 -33.30 -1.56
CA ILE A 166 -19.33 -33.60 -1.04
C ILE A 166 -19.98 -34.58 -2.03
N ASN A 167 -20.44 -35.73 -1.53
CA ASN A 167 -21.16 -36.73 -2.32
C ASN A 167 -22.29 -37.43 -1.54
N ALA A 168 -22.58 -36.99 -0.32
CA ALA A 168 -23.68 -37.48 0.51
C ALA A 168 -24.18 -36.38 1.45
N ALA A 169 -25.41 -36.51 1.96
CA ALA A 169 -26.00 -35.52 2.88
C ALA A 169 -25.18 -35.34 4.18
N ASN A 170 -24.45 -36.39 4.61
CA ASN A 170 -23.65 -36.41 5.83
C ASN A 170 -22.18 -35.96 5.66
N ASN A 171 -21.80 -35.37 4.51
CA ASN A 171 -20.51 -34.72 4.33
C ASN A 171 -20.58 -33.31 3.72
N THR A 172 -21.73 -32.65 3.87
CA THR A 172 -21.93 -31.24 3.47
C THR A 172 -21.03 -30.27 4.23
N ASN A 173 -20.57 -30.68 5.42
CA ASN A 173 -19.51 -30.03 6.20
C ASN A 173 -18.17 -29.83 5.45
N ALA A 174 -17.96 -30.43 4.27
CA ALA A 174 -16.83 -30.13 3.38
C ALA A 174 -16.97 -28.81 2.58
N ALA A 175 -18.18 -28.23 2.45
CA ALA A 175 -18.39 -27.01 1.66
C ALA A 175 -17.52 -25.80 2.09
N PRO A 176 -17.30 -25.52 3.40
CA PRO A 176 -16.43 -24.44 3.84
C PRO A 176 -14.97 -24.64 3.41
N TYR A 177 -14.47 -25.88 3.40
CA TYR A 177 -13.11 -26.22 2.99
C TYR A 177 -12.93 -26.09 1.47
N ILE A 178 -13.89 -26.59 0.68
CA ILE A 178 -13.89 -26.40 -0.79
C ILE A 178 -13.90 -24.90 -1.14
N LYS A 179 -14.72 -24.10 -0.44
CA LYS A 179 -14.74 -22.64 -0.61
C LYS A 179 -13.45 -21.97 -0.14
N ALA A 180 -12.78 -22.49 0.89
CA ALA A 180 -11.47 -22.00 1.36
C ALA A 180 -10.35 -22.29 0.35
N VAL A 181 -10.26 -23.51 -0.19
CA VAL A 181 -9.34 -23.86 -1.29
C VAL A 181 -9.60 -22.98 -2.51
N THR A 182 -10.87 -22.83 -2.92
CA THR A 182 -11.26 -21.95 -4.04
C THR A 182 -10.86 -20.50 -3.80
N ARG A 183 -11.10 -19.97 -2.59
CA ARG A 183 -10.69 -18.62 -2.16
C ARG A 183 -9.19 -18.45 -2.26
N ASP A 184 -8.41 -19.42 -1.80
CA ASP A 184 -6.96 -19.29 -1.70
C ASP A 184 -6.26 -19.56 -3.04
N MET A 185 -6.79 -20.45 -3.89
CA MET A 185 -6.40 -20.53 -5.31
C MET A 185 -6.66 -19.22 -6.05
N LYS A 186 -7.86 -18.62 -5.89
CA LYS A 186 -8.17 -17.30 -6.49
C LYS A 186 -7.25 -16.19 -5.96
N ARG A 187 -6.91 -16.21 -4.66
CA ARG A 187 -5.93 -15.28 -4.06
C ARG A 187 -4.53 -15.50 -4.61
N TYR A 188 -4.11 -16.76 -4.78
CA TYR A 188 -2.83 -17.13 -5.36
C TYR A 188 -2.71 -16.65 -6.80
N ILE A 189 -3.67 -17.03 -7.65
CA ILE A 189 -3.76 -16.59 -9.06
C ILE A 189 -3.77 -15.07 -9.15
N GLY A 190 -4.58 -14.37 -8.34
CA GLY A 190 -4.61 -12.90 -8.31
C GLY A 190 -3.30 -12.25 -7.83
N ALA A 191 -2.59 -12.89 -6.89
CA ALA A 191 -1.27 -12.43 -6.44
C ALA A 191 -0.21 -12.56 -7.54
N GLN A 192 -0.19 -13.69 -8.27
CA GLN A 192 0.73 -13.93 -9.38
C GLN A 192 0.38 -13.08 -10.63
N ALA A 193 -0.90 -13.02 -11.01
CA ALA A 193 -1.38 -12.31 -12.20
C ALA A 193 -1.47 -10.78 -12.05
N ASN A 194 -1.42 -10.25 -10.82
CA ASN A 194 -1.71 -8.85 -10.46
C ASN A 194 -3.15 -8.39 -10.74
N ASP A 195 -4.06 -9.29 -11.12
CA ASP A 195 -5.48 -9.01 -11.31
C ASP A 195 -6.22 -8.95 -9.95
N LYS A 196 -7.31 -8.17 -9.90
CA LYS A 196 -8.15 -7.94 -8.73
C LYS A 196 -9.65 -8.07 -8.99
N SER A 197 -10.10 -8.46 -10.18
CA SER A 197 -11.53 -8.76 -10.43
C SER A 197 -11.79 -10.25 -10.56
N LEU A 198 -12.29 -10.88 -9.49
CA LEU A 198 -12.79 -12.27 -9.48
C LEU A 198 -14.16 -12.38 -8.79
N ASP A 199 -14.95 -11.31 -8.88
CA ASP A 199 -16.34 -11.22 -8.41
C ASP A 199 -17.23 -10.96 -9.64
N TYR A 200 -17.75 -12.04 -10.19
CA TYR A 200 -18.70 -12.08 -11.31
C TYR A 200 -19.63 -13.28 -11.08
N PRO A 201 -20.88 -13.27 -11.59
CA PRO A 201 -21.66 -14.50 -11.73
C PRO A 201 -20.83 -15.55 -12.50
N LEU A 202 -20.99 -16.82 -12.13
CA LEU A 202 -20.09 -17.89 -12.59
C LEU A 202 -20.72 -18.64 -13.79
N PRO A 203 -19.93 -19.01 -14.82
CA PRO A 203 -20.38 -19.96 -15.82
C PRO A 203 -20.66 -21.33 -15.22
N LEU A 204 -21.78 -21.93 -15.61
CA LEU A 204 -22.11 -23.33 -15.33
C LEU A 204 -21.88 -24.17 -16.59
N PHE A 205 -21.44 -25.42 -16.43
CA PHE A 205 -21.28 -26.41 -17.50
C PHE A 205 -21.33 -27.81 -16.86
N LEU A 206 -21.56 -28.86 -17.65
CA LEU A 206 -21.46 -30.23 -17.16
C LEU A 206 -19.99 -30.65 -17.18
N SER A 207 -19.37 -30.84 -16.02
CA SER A 207 -17.98 -31.29 -15.92
C SER A 207 -17.79 -32.72 -16.45
N GLU A 208 -18.84 -33.54 -16.38
CA GLU A 208 -18.96 -34.91 -16.88
C GLU A 208 -20.41 -35.16 -17.34
N TYR A 209 -20.62 -35.90 -18.43
CA TYR A 209 -21.94 -36.37 -18.86
C TYR A 209 -21.86 -37.62 -19.76
N GLY A 210 -23.02 -38.24 -20.00
CA GLY A 210 -23.22 -39.38 -20.88
C GLY A 210 -23.39 -40.69 -20.10
N CYS A 211 -24.62 -40.97 -19.69
CA CYS A 211 -24.99 -42.17 -18.92
C CYS A 211 -24.89 -43.45 -19.79
N ILE A 212 -24.43 -44.56 -19.18
CA ILE A 212 -24.36 -45.89 -19.82
C ILE A 212 -25.38 -46.91 -19.26
N GLN A 213 -26.31 -46.50 -18.39
CA GLN A 213 -27.39 -47.39 -17.91
C GLN A 213 -28.37 -47.77 -19.04
N ASN A 214 -28.52 -46.88 -20.02
CA ASN A 214 -29.21 -47.11 -21.28
C ASN A 214 -28.17 -47.16 -22.42
N THR A 215 -28.59 -47.55 -23.63
CA THR A 215 -27.77 -47.35 -24.83
C THR A 215 -27.49 -45.86 -25.00
N ARG A 216 -26.21 -45.49 -24.96
CA ARG A 216 -25.74 -44.11 -25.07
C ARG A 216 -25.88 -43.61 -26.51
N ASP A 217 -26.94 -42.84 -26.78
CA ASP A 217 -27.23 -42.28 -28.10
C ASP A 217 -26.80 -40.81 -28.25
N TRP A 218 -26.34 -40.20 -27.16
CA TRP A 218 -25.91 -38.81 -27.04
C TRP A 218 -27.01 -37.77 -27.34
N GLY A 219 -28.29 -38.14 -27.20
CA GLY A 219 -29.42 -37.23 -27.39
C GLY A 219 -29.37 -35.98 -26.50
N GLU A 220 -28.71 -36.06 -25.33
CA GLU A 220 -28.48 -34.94 -24.43
C GLU A 220 -27.59 -33.84 -25.02
N VAL A 221 -26.76 -34.15 -26.03
CA VAL A 221 -25.97 -33.14 -26.76
C VAL A 221 -26.90 -32.12 -27.42
N ALA A 222 -27.95 -32.58 -28.11
CA ALA A 222 -28.92 -31.71 -28.76
C ALA A 222 -29.65 -30.79 -27.76
N ALA A 223 -29.92 -31.28 -26.54
CA ALA A 223 -30.50 -30.49 -25.47
C ALA A 223 -29.51 -29.46 -24.89
N LEU A 224 -28.28 -29.87 -24.58
CA LEU A 224 -27.25 -29.08 -23.91
C LEU A 224 -26.82 -27.83 -24.69
N TYR A 225 -26.75 -27.93 -26.04
CA TYR A 225 -26.45 -26.80 -26.92
C TYR A 225 -27.72 -26.13 -27.49
N SER A 226 -28.91 -26.45 -26.99
CA SER A 226 -30.15 -25.75 -27.38
C SER A 226 -30.25 -24.36 -26.75
N GLN A 227 -30.96 -23.44 -27.42
CA GLN A 227 -31.26 -22.09 -26.91
C GLN A 227 -31.95 -22.10 -25.53
N ASN A 228 -32.65 -23.19 -25.17
CA ASN A 228 -33.29 -23.35 -23.87
C ASN A 228 -32.29 -23.61 -22.73
N MET A 229 -31.12 -24.19 -23.04
CA MET A 229 -30.10 -24.53 -22.05
C MET A 229 -28.90 -23.56 -22.05
N THR A 230 -28.53 -22.98 -23.19
CA THR A 230 -27.28 -22.19 -23.31
C THR A 230 -27.25 -20.84 -22.57
N GLY A 231 -28.41 -20.35 -22.13
CA GLY A 231 -28.49 -19.21 -21.22
C GLY A 231 -28.10 -19.55 -19.79
N VAL A 232 -28.03 -20.84 -19.45
CA VAL A 232 -27.62 -21.36 -18.13
C VAL A 232 -26.30 -22.11 -18.23
N TYR A 233 -26.19 -23.09 -19.13
CA TYR A 233 -25.03 -23.96 -19.33
C TYR A 233 -24.13 -23.46 -20.48
N SER A 234 -22.83 -23.69 -20.36
CA SER A 234 -21.82 -23.35 -21.37
C SER A 234 -21.24 -24.59 -22.06
N GLY A 235 -22.08 -25.63 -22.25
CA GLY A 235 -21.67 -26.93 -22.78
C GLY A 235 -21.26 -27.92 -21.69
N GLY A 236 -20.36 -28.85 -22.01
CA GLY A 236 -19.86 -29.85 -21.06
C GLY A 236 -18.83 -30.82 -21.65
N LEU A 237 -18.36 -31.75 -20.81
CA LEU A 237 -17.41 -32.79 -21.20
C LEU A 237 -17.98 -34.20 -21.06
N ALA A 238 -17.84 -35.01 -22.10
CA ALA A 238 -18.20 -36.42 -22.13
C ALA A 238 -17.25 -37.26 -21.26
N TYR A 239 -17.78 -38.15 -20.42
CA TYR A 239 -16.99 -39.05 -19.58
C TYR A 239 -16.99 -40.47 -20.16
N GLU A 240 -15.91 -41.03 -20.73
CA GLU A 240 -14.54 -40.50 -20.82
C GLU A 240 -13.87 -40.98 -22.12
N TYR A 241 -12.63 -40.56 -22.38
CA TYR A 241 -11.91 -40.93 -23.59
C TYR A 241 -11.58 -42.43 -23.62
N THR A 242 -10.84 -42.91 -22.63
CA THR A 242 -10.24 -44.25 -22.63
C THR A 242 -11.21 -45.31 -22.14
N LEU A 243 -11.29 -46.46 -22.82
CA LEU A 243 -12.14 -47.58 -22.40
C LEU A 243 -11.49 -48.37 -21.26
N GLU A 244 -12.06 -48.21 -20.07
CA GLU A 244 -11.66 -48.87 -18.84
C GLU A 244 -12.72 -49.91 -18.40
N PRO A 245 -12.48 -50.70 -17.34
CA PRO A 245 -13.46 -51.68 -16.84
C PRO A 245 -14.82 -51.09 -16.39
N ASN A 246 -14.92 -49.76 -16.31
CA ASN A 246 -16.16 -49.03 -16.04
C ASN A 246 -17.12 -48.94 -17.27
N GLY A 247 -16.64 -49.21 -18.48
CA GLY A 247 -17.43 -49.20 -19.72
C GLY A 247 -17.73 -47.84 -20.35
N TYR A 248 -17.14 -46.74 -19.87
CA TYR A 248 -17.49 -45.37 -20.29
C TYR A 248 -16.72 -44.84 -21.52
N GLY A 249 -15.66 -45.53 -21.95
CA GLY A 249 -14.69 -44.99 -22.89
C GLY A 249 -15.11 -44.99 -24.36
N LEU A 250 -14.70 -43.93 -25.06
CA LEU A 250 -14.84 -43.72 -26.51
C LEU A 250 -13.79 -44.45 -27.35
N VAL A 251 -12.61 -44.75 -26.80
CA VAL A 251 -11.51 -45.40 -27.52
C VAL A 251 -10.99 -46.63 -26.78
N SER A 252 -10.71 -47.71 -27.49
CA SER A 252 -10.01 -48.88 -26.95
C SER A 252 -8.50 -48.74 -27.18
N LEU A 253 -7.69 -48.96 -26.15
CA LEU A 253 -6.23 -49.02 -26.29
C LEU A 253 -5.81 -50.35 -26.91
N SER A 254 -5.20 -50.29 -28.10
CA SER A 254 -4.67 -51.46 -28.81
C SER A 254 -3.27 -51.17 -29.35
N GLY A 255 -2.29 -51.98 -28.94
CA GLY A 255 -0.89 -51.83 -29.38
C GLY A 255 -0.23 -50.50 -28.98
N GLY A 256 -0.71 -49.83 -27.92
CA GLY A 256 -0.26 -48.49 -27.53
C GLY A 256 -0.91 -47.35 -28.33
N SER A 257 -1.98 -47.62 -29.08
CA SER A 257 -2.75 -46.62 -29.83
C SER A 257 -4.22 -46.61 -29.40
N ALA A 258 -4.82 -45.42 -29.32
CA ALA A 258 -6.25 -45.25 -29.13
C ALA A 258 -7.02 -45.50 -30.43
N GLN A 259 -7.89 -46.50 -30.42
CA GLN A 259 -8.76 -46.84 -31.56
C GLN A 259 -10.21 -46.46 -31.24
N PRO A 260 -10.82 -45.51 -31.99
CA PRO A 260 -12.22 -45.13 -31.84
C PRO A 260 -13.19 -46.31 -31.92
N ASN A 261 -14.17 -46.35 -31.01
CA ASN A 261 -15.23 -47.35 -31.00
C ASN A 261 -16.56 -46.79 -31.58
N ALA A 262 -17.65 -47.56 -31.48
CA ALA A 262 -18.96 -47.13 -31.97
C ALA A 262 -19.56 -45.94 -31.18
N ASP A 263 -19.21 -45.79 -29.90
CA ASP A 263 -19.67 -44.69 -29.05
C ASP A 263 -19.03 -43.36 -29.47
N PHE A 264 -17.74 -43.38 -29.80
CA PHE A 264 -17.03 -42.24 -30.42
C PHE A 264 -17.72 -41.74 -31.68
N GLN A 265 -18.07 -42.65 -32.60
CA GLN A 265 -18.74 -42.29 -33.87
C GLN A 265 -20.15 -41.72 -33.63
N THR A 266 -20.83 -42.19 -32.59
CA THR A 266 -22.16 -41.70 -32.20
C THR A 266 -22.05 -40.29 -31.59
N LEU A 267 -21.08 -40.05 -30.70
CA LEU A 267 -20.80 -38.72 -30.14
C LEU A 267 -20.36 -37.72 -31.22
N GLN A 268 -19.45 -38.12 -32.11
CA GLN A 268 -19.00 -37.32 -33.27
C GLN A 268 -20.20 -36.89 -34.12
N SER A 269 -21.12 -37.82 -34.38
CA SER A 269 -22.36 -37.57 -35.13
C SER A 269 -23.28 -36.60 -34.38
N ALA A 270 -23.48 -36.77 -33.08
CA ALA A 270 -24.30 -35.90 -32.24
C ALA A 270 -23.73 -34.47 -32.16
N PHE A 271 -22.41 -34.31 -32.00
CA PHE A 271 -21.74 -33.01 -32.05
C PHE A 271 -21.87 -32.36 -33.43
N SER A 272 -21.66 -33.12 -34.51
CA SER A 272 -21.73 -32.60 -35.88
C SER A 272 -23.15 -32.18 -36.29
N ALA A 273 -24.17 -32.91 -35.82
CA ALA A 273 -25.57 -32.60 -36.05
C ALA A 273 -26.09 -31.39 -35.25
N THR A 274 -25.41 -31.04 -34.15
CA THR A 274 -25.84 -30.00 -33.22
C THR A 274 -24.94 -28.76 -33.34
N PRO A 275 -25.29 -27.73 -34.12
CA PRO A 275 -24.53 -26.48 -34.15
C PRO A 275 -24.71 -25.67 -32.85
N ASN A 276 -23.74 -24.80 -32.52
CA ASN A 276 -23.88 -23.87 -31.41
C ASN A 276 -24.93 -22.77 -31.74
N PRO A 277 -25.64 -22.23 -30.74
CA PRO A 277 -26.49 -21.05 -30.90
C PRO A 277 -25.75 -19.83 -31.45
N SER A 278 -26.48 -18.98 -32.17
CA SER A 278 -25.95 -17.69 -32.63
C SER A 278 -26.01 -16.62 -31.54
N GLY A 279 -25.08 -15.66 -31.59
CA GLY A 279 -24.98 -14.58 -30.61
C GLY A 279 -24.36 -15.02 -29.29
N ASP A 280 -24.89 -14.52 -28.17
CA ASP A 280 -24.47 -14.91 -26.82
C ASP A 280 -25.18 -16.17 -26.30
N GLY A 281 -26.17 -16.69 -27.04
CA GLY A 281 -27.01 -17.83 -26.66
C GLY A 281 -27.78 -17.67 -25.36
N GLY A 282 -28.16 -16.43 -25.00
CA GLY A 282 -28.95 -16.12 -23.81
C GLY A 282 -28.13 -15.85 -22.55
N ALA A 283 -26.87 -15.45 -22.68
CA ALA A 283 -26.01 -15.14 -21.53
C ALA A 283 -26.59 -13.98 -20.69
N ARG A 284 -26.57 -14.13 -19.36
CA ARG A 284 -26.95 -13.07 -18.41
C ARG A 284 -25.73 -12.20 -18.13
N THR A 285 -25.88 -10.88 -18.23
CA THR A 285 -24.75 -9.92 -18.23
C THR A 285 -24.63 -9.10 -16.94
N ASP A 286 -25.67 -9.15 -16.11
CA ASP A 286 -26.08 -8.04 -15.24
C ASP A 286 -26.46 -8.49 -13.83
N ASP A 287 -26.40 -9.79 -13.54
CA ASP A 287 -26.70 -10.32 -12.20
C ASP A 287 -25.49 -10.23 -11.27
N SER A 288 -25.35 -9.10 -10.59
CA SER A 288 -24.38 -8.88 -9.52
C SER A 288 -24.91 -9.24 -8.13
N THR A 289 -26.04 -9.96 -8.03
CA THR A 289 -26.59 -10.38 -6.73
C THR A 289 -25.84 -11.60 -6.23
N VAL A 290 -25.27 -11.50 -5.02
CA VAL A 290 -24.67 -12.65 -4.32
C VAL A 290 -25.81 -13.40 -3.63
N PRO A 291 -26.09 -14.67 -3.96
CA PRO A 291 -27.12 -15.45 -3.28
C PRO A 291 -26.76 -15.60 -1.79
N ALA A 292 -27.78 -15.59 -0.93
CA ALA A 292 -27.61 -15.94 0.48
C ALA A 292 -27.13 -17.40 0.61
N CYS A 293 -26.32 -17.69 1.62
CA CYS A 293 -25.94 -19.06 1.94
C CYS A 293 -27.21 -19.87 2.33
N PRO A 294 -27.28 -21.18 2.00
CA PRO A 294 -28.36 -22.03 2.50
C PRO A 294 -28.34 -22.05 4.04
N ALA A 295 -29.54 -22.03 4.64
CA ALA A 295 -29.67 -22.21 6.08
C ALA A 295 -29.40 -23.67 6.47
N GLY A 296 -28.88 -23.89 7.68
CA GLY A 296 -28.65 -25.24 8.20
C GLY A 296 -29.94 -26.05 8.33
N SER A 297 -29.89 -27.34 7.98
CA SER A 297 -30.98 -28.31 8.07
C SER A 297 -30.42 -29.71 8.31
N ASP A 298 -31.28 -30.72 8.49
CA ASP A 298 -30.86 -32.12 8.63
C ASP A 298 -30.07 -32.62 7.39
N ASP A 299 -30.34 -32.04 6.21
CA ASP A 299 -29.65 -32.31 4.94
C ASP A 299 -28.51 -31.32 4.62
N TRP A 300 -28.23 -30.34 5.49
CA TRP A 300 -27.21 -29.31 5.27
C TRP A 300 -26.57 -28.81 6.58
N GLU A 301 -25.36 -29.31 6.87
CA GLU A 301 -24.68 -29.14 8.16
C GLU A 301 -24.03 -27.75 8.36
N VAL A 302 -23.98 -26.90 7.33
CA VAL A 302 -23.23 -25.64 7.37
C VAL A 302 -24.10 -24.51 7.93
N THR A 303 -23.88 -24.18 9.21
CA THR A 303 -24.69 -23.23 9.99
C THR A 303 -24.12 -21.80 10.05
N ALA A 304 -22.84 -21.59 9.75
CA ALA A 304 -22.21 -20.27 9.69
C ALA A 304 -21.49 -19.99 8.35
N GLU A 305 -21.32 -18.70 8.04
CA GLU A 305 -20.64 -18.24 6.82
C GLU A 305 -19.10 -18.23 6.94
N ALA A 306 -18.56 -18.65 8.09
CA ALA A 306 -17.14 -18.64 8.38
C ALA A 306 -16.39 -19.78 7.65
N LEU A 307 -15.52 -19.41 6.72
CA LEU A 307 -14.57 -20.34 6.09
C LEU A 307 -13.30 -20.45 6.96
N PRO A 308 -12.64 -21.63 7.06
CA PRO A 308 -11.36 -21.75 7.76
C PRO A 308 -10.32 -20.78 7.16
N GLU A 309 -9.50 -20.18 8.01
CA GLU A 309 -8.35 -19.38 7.57
C GLU A 309 -7.35 -20.26 6.81
N ILE A 310 -6.56 -19.65 5.93
CA ILE A 310 -5.48 -20.36 5.25
C ILE A 310 -4.45 -20.85 6.29
N PRO A 311 -3.97 -22.12 6.22
CA PRO A 311 -2.92 -22.63 7.09
C PRO A 311 -1.71 -21.69 7.16
N GLU A 312 -1.16 -21.43 8.36
CA GLU A 312 -0.11 -20.41 8.54
C GLU A 312 1.13 -20.72 7.69
N GLY A 313 1.49 -22.00 7.56
CA GLY A 313 2.57 -22.47 6.68
C GLY A 313 2.29 -22.31 5.19
N ALA A 314 1.04 -22.16 4.76
CA ALA A 314 0.67 -21.98 3.36
C ALA A 314 0.74 -20.51 2.89
N VAL A 315 0.66 -19.57 3.84
CA VAL A 315 0.68 -18.12 3.55
C VAL A 315 1.94 -17.71 2.79
N GLN A 316 3.09 -18.33 3.08
CA GLN A 316 4.36 -18.04 2.41
C GLN A 316 4.34 -18.32 0.91
N TYR A 317 3.53 -19.28 0.44
CA TYR A 317 3.50 -19.64 -0.98
C TYR A 317 2.82 -18.56 -1.82
N ILE A 318 1.81 -17.86 -1.27
CA ILE A 318 1.02 -16.84 -1.98
C ILE A 318 1.90 -15.80 -2.70
N THR A 319 3.12 -15.55 -2.23
CA THR A 319 3.99 -14.55 -2.87
C THR A 319 5.48 -14.87 -2.93
N ASN A 320 5.98 -15.89 -2.23
CA ASN A 320 7.25 -16.52 -2.65
C ASN A 320 7.08 -17.42 -3.89
N GLY A 321 5.84 -17.76 -4.25
CA GLY A 321 5.51 -18.83 -5.17
C GLY A 321 5.45 -20.17 -4.44
N ALA A 322 4.87 -21.19 -5.08
CA ALA A 322 4.77 -22.53 -4.50
C ALA A 322 6.14 -23.21 -4.33
N GLY A 323 7.12 -22.82 -5.15
CA GLY A 323 8.36 -23.56 -5.33
C GLY A 323 8.18 -24.72 -6.30
N ALA A 324 9.07 -25.70 -6.26
CA ALA A 324 8.90 -26.94 -7.01
C ALA A 324 7.75 -27.77 -6.40
N GLY A 325 6.82 -28.23 -7.23
CA GLY A 325 5.77 -29.16 -6.78
C GLY A 325 6.35 -30.52 -6.35
N PRO A 326 5.61 -31.29 -5.53
CA PRO A 326 6.06 -32.62 -5.09
C PRO A 326 6.07 -33.67 -6.22
N GLY A 327 5.40 -33.38 -7.34
CA GLY A 327 5.18 -34.32 -8.43
C GLY A 327 4.36 -35.54 -8.02
N LEU A 328 4.30 -36.53 -8.91
CA LEU A 328 3.58 -37.79 -8.69
C LEU A 328 4.47 -38.88 -8.09
N SER A 329 5.80 -38.70 -8.14
CA SER A 329 6.76 -39.68 -7.60
C SER A 329 6.73 -39.79 -6.07
N ASN A 330 6.35 -38.73 -5.35
CA ASN A 330 6.18 -38.76 -3.91
C ASN A 330 4.88 -39.48 -3.52
N ARG A 331 4.99 -40.59 -2.77
CA ARG A 331 3.85 -41.42 -2.34
C ARG A 331 3.35 -41.13 -0.92
N ASP A 332 3.99 -40.22 -0.17
CA ASP A 332 3.63 -39.92 1.23
C ASP A 332 2.32 -39.11 1.34
N GLY A 333 1.99 -38.32 0.29
CA GLY A 333 0.78 -37.50 0.19
C GLY A 333 0.72 -36.33 1.18
N SER A 334 -0.38 -35.56 1.14
CA SER A 334 -0.55 -34.39 2.01
C SER A 334 -1.41 -34.62 3.24
N GLN A 335 -2.16 -35.72 3.33
CA GLN A 335 -3.30 -35.85 4.24
C GLN A 335 -2.97 -35.62 5.72
N TRP A 336 -1.74 -35.95 6.13
CA TRP A 336 -1.25 -35.81 7.51
C TRP A 336 0.15 -35.17 7.59
N ALA A 337 0.65 -34.61 6.49
CA ALA A 337 2.05 -34.19 6.33
C ALA A 337 2.33 -32.73 6.77
N GLY A 338 1.28 -31.94 7.02
CA GLY A 338 1.37 -30.51 7.36
C GLY A 338 0.57 -30.11 8.60
N THR A 339 0.71 -28.85 8.98
CA THR A 339 -0.07 -28.17 10.01
C THR A 339 -1.39 -27.63 9.42
N PRO A 340 -2.57 -28.13 9.84
CA PRO A 340 -3.84 -27.62 9.34
C PRO A 340 -4.12 -26.17 9.76
N SER A 341 -5.21 -25.60 9.24
CA SER A 341 -5.70 -24.28 9.67
C SER A 341 -5.84 -24.21 11.20
N THR A 342 -5.45 -23.08 11.80
CA THR A 342 -5.65 -22.85 13.24
C THR A 342 -7.11 -22.56 13.61
N THR A 343 -8.00 -22.48 12.61
CA THR A 343 -9.44 -22.28 12.75
C THR A 343 -10.21 -23.41 12.09
N SER A 344 -11.18 -23.99 12.79
CA SER A 344 -12.27 -24.74 12.14
C SER A 344 -13.26 -23.73 11.51
N PRO A 345 -13.98 -24.07 10.42
CA PRO A 345 -15.28 -23.43 10.18
C PRO A 345 -16.13 -23.57 11.45
N ASP A 346 -16.82 -22.48 11.83
CA ASP A 346 -17.76 -22.50 12.94
C ASP A 346 -19.03 -23.23 12.48
N LEU A 347 -19.25 -24.44 12.98
CA LEU A 347 -20.45 -25.24 12.71
C LEU A 347 -21.45 -25.15 13.87
N SER A 348 -21.19 -24.29 14.87
CA SER A 348 -21.99 -24.19 16.07
C SER A 348 -22.95 -23.01 16.02
N ASN A 349 -24.14 -23.18 16.58
CA ASN A 349 -24.94 -22.03 17.00
C ASN A 349 -25.79 -22.37 18.24
N GLY A 350 -25.56 -21.62 19.33
CA GLY A 350 -26.56 -21.42 20.37
C GLY A 350 -26.62 -22.37 21.56
N THR A 351 -25.62 -22.34 22.45
CA THR A 351 -25.90 -22.52 23.90
C THR A 351 -25.18 -21.48 24.74
N THR A 352 -25.94 -20.72 25.52
CA THR A 352 -25.44 -19.87 26.60
C THR A 352 -25.02 -20.72 27.80
N THR A 353 -23.78 -20.60 28.26
CA THR A 353 -23.41 -20.87 29.66
C THR A 353 -22.59 -19.73 30.23
N SER A 354 -23.19 -19.03 31.18
CA SER A 354 -22.48 -18.19 32.13
C SER A 354 -21.89 -19.09 33.22
N GLU A 355 -20.59 -18.95 33.51
CA GLU A 355 -19.93 -19.38 34.74
C GLU A 355 -18.77 -18.37 34.92
N ASP A 356 -18.89 -17.29 35.71
CA ASP A 356 -19.19 -17.12 37.13
C ASP A 356 -17.94 -17.20 38.03
N THR A 357 -17.97 -16.46 39.13
CA THR A 357 -16.78 -16.00 39.86
C THR A 357 -16.13 -17.05 40.76
N SER A 358 -14.80 -17.10 40.82
CA SER A 358 -14.09 -17.63 42.00
C SER A 358 -12.77 -16.88 42.28
N ASP A 359 -12.84 -16.00 43.27
CA ASP A 359 -11.69 -15.53 44.04
C ASP A 359 -11.30 -16.65 45.03
N PRO A 360 -10.00 -16.90 45.27
CA PRO A 360 -9.62 -17.31 46.62
C PRO A 360 -8.38 -16.57 47.11
N ASN A 361 -8.57 -15.74 48.14
CA ASN A 361 -7.50 -15.04 48.83
C ASN A 361 -7.34 -15.58 50.27
N ALA A 362 -6.31 -16.42 50.50
CA ALA A 362 -5.69 -16.74 51.79
C ALA A 362 -4.50 -17.71 51.58
N SER A 363 -3.40 -17.71 52.34
CA SER A 363 -2.78 -16.72 53.24
C SER A 363 -1.41 -17.23 53.72
N SER A 364 -0.34 -16.41 53.65
CA SER A 364 0.90 -16.46 54.49
C SER A 364 1.96 -15.49 53.92
N GLY A 365 2.84 -14.83 54.68
CA GLY A 365 2.94 -14.72 56.16
C GLY A 365 4.37 -14.54 56.71
N SER A 366 4.98 -13.35 56.60
CA SER A 366 6.15 -12.81 57.38
C SER A 366 6.69 -11.53 56.70
N SER A 367 6.75 -10.33 57.32
CA SER A 367 7.71 -9.78 58.32
C SER A 367 9.19 -9.86 57.87
N THR A 368 10.01 -8.81 57.78
CA THR A 368 9.98 -7.39 58.27
C THR A 368 10.99 -6.55 57.43
N GLY A 369 11.15 -5.21 57.49
CA GLY A 369 10.62 -4.18 58.41
C GLY A 369 11.07 -2.74 58.11
N THR A 370 11.28 -1.95 59.18
CA THR A 370 11.59 -0.50 59.34
C THR A 370 13.06 -0.13 58.99
N SER A 371 13.54 1.11 58.73
CA SER A 371 13.28 2.49 59.27
C SER A 371 14.13 3.55 58.50
N THR A 372 13.62 4.68 57.99
CA THR A 372 13.57 6.08 58.52
C THR A 372 14.87 6.80 59.00
N GLY A 373 15.11 8.03 58.52
CA GLY A 373 16.08 9.05 59.01
C GLY A 373 17.04 9.58 57.91
N SER A 374 17.19 10.86 57.51
CA SER A 374 17.14 12.23 58.10
C SER A 374 18.49 12.81 58.59
N GLY A 375 18.85 14.03 58.15
CA GLY A 375 19.99 14.86 58.62
C GLY A 375 21.14 15.04 57.60
N ALA A 376 21.45 16.26 57.11
CA ALA A 376 22.30 17.33 57.71
C ALA A 376 23.82 17.11 57.42
N SER A 377 24.57 17.87 56.59
CA SER A 377 24.88 19.34 56.48
C SER A 377 26.11 19.82 57.29
N ALA A 378 27.25 20.08 56.62
CA ALA A 378 28.43 20.91 57.01
C ALA A 378 29.50 20.80 55.87
N SER A 379 30.11 21.83 55.24
CA SER A 379 31.03 22.92 55.68
C SER A 379 32.36 22.45 56.29
N ALA A 380 33.58 22.99 56.01
CA ALA A 380 34.11 23.97 55.04
C ALA A 380 35.68 24.00 55.13
N SER A 381 36.36 24.99 54.51
CA SER A 381 37.82 25.34 54.55
C SER A 381 38.77 24.67 53.52
N GLY A 382 39.83 25.32 52.99
CA GLY A 382 40.16 26.77 52.99
C GLY A 382 41.64 27.13 52.65
N SER A 383 41.85 28.09 51.73
CA SER A 383 43.07 28.96 51.54
C SER A 383 44.42 28.26 51.21
N ALA A 384 45.52 28.86 50.71
CA ALA A 384 46.00 30.24 50.38
C ALA A 384 47.20 30.10 49.37
N ALA A 385 47.97 31.12 48.95
CA ALA A 385 47.76 32.43 48.32
C ALA A 385 49.13 33.00 47.83
N ALA A 386 49.20 33.90 46.82
CA ALA A 386 50.44 34.62 46.43
C ALA A 386 50.15 35.98 45.75
N ASP A 387 51.07 36.94 45.89
CA ASP A 387 50.88 38.40 45.68
C ASP A 387 52.09 39.04 44.96
N SER A 388 51.91 40.21 44.30
CA SER A 388 52.86 41.36 44.29
C SER A 388 52.63 42.39 43.15
N GLY A 389 52.83 43.68 43.46
CA GLY A 389 53.24 44.72 42.48
C GLY A 389 52.28 45.91 42.31
N ALA A 390 52.66 47.10 42.81
CA ALA A 390 51.83 48.32 42.75
C ALA A 390 52.45 49.45 41.90
N GLY A 391 51.60 50.30 41.31
CA GLY A 391 51.96 51.54 40.61
C GLY A 391 50.87 52.60 40.75
N SER A 392 51.24 53.87 40.95
CA SER A 392 50.33 54.94 41.41
C SER A 392 49.93 55.92 40.30
N TRP A 393 48.63 56.26 40.24
CA TRP A 393 48.08 57.34 39.41
C TRP A 393 47.20 58.29 40.23
N ARG A 394 47.21 59.59 39.91
CA ARG A 394 46.44 60.62 40.64
C ARG A 394 45.02 60.74 40.11
N HIS A 395 44.02 60.42 40.92
CA HIS A 395 42.62 60.71 40.62
C HIS A 395 42.26 62.19 40.79
N VAL A 396 41.42 62.71 39.88
CA VAL A 396 40.61 63.91 40.10
C VAL A 396 39.16 63.53 39.85
N GLN A 397 38.32 63.56 40.88
CA GLN A 397 36.89 63.27 40.74
C GLN A 397 36.06 64.55 40.58
N VAL A 398 35.11 64.53 39.65
CA VAL A 398 33.97 65.44 39.59
C VAL A 398 32.71 64.57 39.55
N ARG A 399 31.75 64.83 40.44
CA ARG A 399 30.49 64.07 40.56
C ARG A 399 29.30 64.84 39.98
N SER A 400 28.43 64.15 39.26
CA SER A 400 27.03 64.53 39.05
C SER A 400 26.14 63.28 38.92
N PRO A 401 24.97 63.19 39.58
CA PRO A 401 24.10 62.02 39.47
C PRO A 401 23.34 61.96 38.13
N PRO A 402 22.91 60.78 37.66
CA PRO A 402 23.12 59.46 38.25
C PRO A 402 24.37 58.77 37.70
N ASP A 403 25.41 58.70 38.54
CA ASP A 403 26.49 57.73 38.59
C ASP A 403 27.21 57.33 37.29
N TRP A 404 28.04 58.23 36.78
CA TRP A 404 29.19 57.90 35.93
C TRP A 404 30.39 58.77 36.27
N THR A 405 31.55 58.14 36.49
CA THR A 405 32.86 58.79 36.60
C THR A 405 33.59 58.67 35.27
N LEU A 406 34.02 59.81 34.72
CA LEU A 406 34.80 59.88 33.50
C LEU A 406 36.30 59.92 33.86
N GLU A 407 37.04 58.87 33.51
CA GLU A 407 38.51 58.87 33.60
C GLU A 407 39.11 59.11 32.21
N ILE A 408 40.02 60.09 32.10
CA ILE A 408 40.70 60.47 30.86
C ILE A 408 42.19 60.23 31.04
N PHE A 409 42.76 59.33 30.24
CA PHE A 409 44.20 59.12 30.13
C PHE A 409 44.72 59.73 28.82
N SER A 410 45.92 60.30 28.87
CA SER A 410 46.57 60.99 27.76
C SER A 410 48.05 60.63 27.73
N GLY A 411 48.51 60.00 26.65
CA GLY A 411 49.92 59.66 26.43
C GLY A 411 50.11 58.78 25.19
N ASP A 412 51.05 59.17 24.33
CA ASP A 412 51.39 58.47 23.09
C ASP A 412 52.58 57.51 23.31
N GLU A 413 52.34 56.22 23.52
CA GLU A 413 53.27 55.13 23.13
C GLU A 413 52.62 53.75 23.27
N ILE A 414 53.05 52.79 22.45
CA ILE A 414 52.60 51.38 22.47
C ILE A 414 53.78 50.51 22.94
N VAL A 415 53.58 49.67 23.97
CA VAL A 415 54.10 48.28 24.08
C VAL A 415 53.85 47.69 25.49
N SER A 416 53.63 46.36 25.53
CA SER A 416 53.63 45.44 26.68
C SER A 416 52.39 45.38 27.57
N ASP A 417 52.00 44.13 27.84
CA ASP A 417 51.12 43.61 28.88
C ASP A 417 49.65 44.07 28.95
N GLY A 418 48.77 43.15 28.56
CA GLY A 418 47.53 42.90 29.30
C GLY A 418 46.27 43.66 28.88
N VAL A 419 46.36 44.79 28.15
CA VAL A 419 45.15 45.49 27.66
C VAL A 419 45.38 46.03 26.24
N LEU A 420 44.65 45.51 25.25
CA LEU A 420 44.57 46.06 23.91
C LEU A 420 43.15 46.56 23.64
N ALA A 421 43.00 47.90 23.60
CA ALA A 421 41.72 48.56 23.41
C ALA A 421 41.17 48.36 21.99
N ALA A 422 39.86 48.13 21.87
CA ALA A 422 39.19 48.00 20.58
C ALA A 422 38.96 49.39 19.94
N VAL A 423 39.63 49.64 18.81
CA VAL A 423 39.38 50.83 17.97
C VAL A 423 38.17 50.56 17.08
N VAL A 424 37.05 51.23 17.35
CA VAL A 424 35.87 51.22 16.47
C VAL A 424 36.01 52.30 15.40
N PHE A 425 36.13 51.91 14.13
CA PHE A 425 36.01 52.83 13.00
C PHE A 425 34.54 53.23 12.80
N LEU A 426 34.15 54.36 13.38
CA LEU A 426 32.89 55.06 13.06
C LEU A 426 33.08 55.91 11.81
N ASP A 427 32.55 55.47 10.67
CA ASP A 427 32.42 56.31 9.47
C ASP A 427 31.09 57.10 9.54
N LEU A 428 31.16 58.32 10.09
CA LEU A 428 30.00 59.21 10.28
C LEU A 428 29.58 59.87 8.95
N GLY A 429 28.95 59.09 8.08
CA GLY A 429 28.38 59.53 6.81
C GLY A 429 27.11 60.40 6.94
N ASN A 430 27.24 61.61 7.51
CA ASN A 430 26.46 62.86 7.25
C ASN A 430 26.31 63.75 8.50
N VAL A 431 27.35 64.54 8.82
CA VAL A 431 27.16 65.90 9.36
C VAL A 431 28.16 66.84 8.69
N HIS A 432 27.66 67.80 7.90
CA HIS A 432 28.49 68.86 7.36
C HIS A 432 28.87 69.87 8.47
N GLN A 433 30.15 70.28 8.47
CA GLN A 433 30.71 71.42 9.22
C GLN A 433 30.80 71.32 10.76
N ASN A 434 31.94 70.83 11.28
CA ASN A 434 32.96 71.75 11.83
C ASN A 434 34.29 71.05 12.17
N LYS A 435 35.41 71.77 12.05
CA LYS A 435 36.76 71.26 12.39
C LYS A 435 37.06 71.47 13.88
N ARG A 436 37.26 70.40 14.66
CA ARG A 436 38.23 70.28 15.78
C ARG A 436 38.16 68.92 16.49
N ALA A 437 39.31 68.41 16.91
CA ALA A 437 39.56 67.31 17.86
C ALA A 437 38.67 66.04 17.75
N GLY A 438 39.24 64.96 17.20
CA GLY A 438 38.61 63.65 17.24
C GLY A 438 38.43 63.15 18.68
N THR A 439 37.19 62.88 19.07
CA THR A 439 36.86 62.33 20.39
C THR A 439 36.83 60.80 20.29
N PHE A 440 37.80 60.14 20.91
CA PHE A 440 37.82 58.68 21.01
C PHE A 440 36.91 58.23 22.15
N MET A 441 35.94 57.36 21.84
CA MET A 441 35.00 56.81 22.82
C MET A 441 35.39 55.38 23.18
N THR A 442 36.22 55.21 24.19
CA THR A 442 36.57 53.90 24.77
C THR A 442 35.40 53.36 25.60
N LEU A 443 34.72 52.35 25.09
CA LEU A 443 33.56 51.74 25.75
C LEU A 443 34.04 50.58 26.64
N GLN A 444 34.16 50.85 27.94
CA GLN A 444 34.70 49.94 28.94
C GLN A 444 33.67 48.85 29.29
N LEU A 445 33.73 47.70 28.61
CA LEU A 445 32.96 46.52 28.98
C LEU A 445 33.52 45.94 30.30
N ARG A 446 32.63 45.64 31.24
CA ARG A 446 33.00 45.14 32.58
C ARG A 446 33.61 43.72 32.46
N PRO A 447 34.75 43.38 33.08
CA PRO A 447 35.50 42.16 32.72
C PRO A 447 34.89 40.84 33.19
N ASP A 448 33.98 40.87 34.17
CA ASP A 448 33.72 39.72 35.04
C ASP A 448 32.39 38.98 34.78
N GLU A 449 31.57 39.45 33.82
CA GLU A 449 30.36 38.74 33.37
C GLU A 449 30.51 38.38 31.89
N ALA A 450 30.97 37.15 31.63
CA ALA A 450 31.06 36.60 30.28
C ALA A 450 29.66 36.41 29.68
N PHE A 451 29.21 37.38 28.88
CA PHE A 451 27.89 37.42 28.22
C PHE A 451 27.73 36.31 27.17
N GLY A 452 27.41 35.10 27.62
CA GLY A 452 26.93 34.02 26.77
C GLY A 452 25.52 34.32 26.25
N HIS A 453 25.41 34.86 25.03
CA HIS A 453 24.11 34.95 24.36
C HIS A 453 23.57 33.56 24.02
N ALA A 454 22.24 33.44 24.08
CA ALA A 454 21.49 32.19 24.10
C ALA A 454 21.53 31.30 22.84
N ASN A 455 22.47 31.52 21.92
CA ASN A 455 22.68 30.67 20.73
C ASN A 455 23.99 30.96 19.98
N ILE A 456 24.77 31.96 20.40
CA ILE A 456 25.87 32.53 19.61
C ILE A 456 27.12 32.62 20.47
N VAL A 457 28.24 32.12 19.95
CA VAL A 457 29.56 32.42 20.52
C VAL A 457 29.81 33.90 20.29
N GLN A 458 29.92 34.72 21.35
CA GLN A 458 30.44 36.08 21.13
C GLN A 458 31.86 35.95 20.55
N PRO A 459 32.14 36.55 19.38
CA PRO A 459 33.47 36.49 18.81
C PRO A 459 34.45 37.21 19.74
N PRO A 460 35.57 36.58 20.11
CA PRO A 460 36.62 37.29 20.83
C PRO A 460 37.10 38.44 19.94
N LEU A 461 37.58 39.53 20.55
CA LEU A 461 38.05 40.71 19.81
C LEU A 461 39.14 40.38 18.78
N SER A 462 39.92 39.33 19.01
CA SER A 462 40.89 38.77 18.06
C SER A 462 40.26 38.15 16.80
N ALA A 463 39.05 37.58 16.89
CA ALA A 463 38.31 37.05 15.75
C ALA A 463 37.53 38.15 15.01
N VAL A 464 37.04 39.18 15.70
CA VAL A 464 36.46 40.36 15.04
C VAL A 464 37.53 41.14 14.26
N ALA A 465 38.75 41.22 14.80
CA ALA A 465 39.88 41.90 14.16
C ALA A 465 40.39 41.22 12.87
N THR A 466 40.04 39.95 12.61
CA THR A 466 40.38 39.26 11.35
C THR A 466 39.29 39.37 10.28
N TRP A 467 38.15 40.02 10.57
CA TRP A 467 37.07 40.17 9.60
C TRP A 467 37.41 41.19 8.50
N PRO A 468 36.93 40.97 7.25
CA PRO A 468 37.02 41.97 6.19
C PRO A 468 36.31 43.28 6.54
N LYS A 469 36.71 44.39 5.89
CA LYS A 469 35.96 45.65 5.99
C LYS A 469 34.54 45.45 5.42
N ALA A 470 33.53 45.75 6.24
CA ALA A 470 32.11 45.63 5.90
C ALA A 470 31.73 46.23 4.54
N GLN A 471 31.02 45.46 3.72
CA GLN A 471 30.57 45.81 2.37
C GLN A 471 29.03 45.85 2.28
N TYR A 472 28.41 46.81 2.96
CA TYR A 472 26.94 46.93 3.08
C TYR A 472 26.15 46.95 1.76
N GLU A 473 26.77 47.35 0.65
CA GLU A 473 26.12 47.44 -0.67
C GLU A 473 26.65 46.41 -1.68
N ASN A 474 27.96 46.13 -1.67
CA ASN A 474 28.64 45.32 -2.68
C ASN A 474 29.17 43.95 -2.17
N GLY A 475 28.84 43.56 -0.94
CA GLY A 475 29.26 42.27 -0.36
C GLY A 475 28.66 41.06 -1.08
N VAL A 476 29.22 39.87 -0.81
CA VAL A 476 28.78 38.60 -1.40
C VAL A 476 27.38 38.25 -0.89
N ARG A 477 26.42 38.00 -1.82
CA ARG A 477 25.01 37.70 -1.47
C ARG A 477 24.51 36.38 -2.05
N ARG A 478 23.80 35.59 -1.23
CA ARG A 478 23.11 34.33 -1.62
C ARG A 478 21.60 34.56 -1.81
N THR A 479 21.21 35.19 -2.92
CA THR A 479 19.83 35.67 -3.17
C THR A 479 18.80 34.59 -3.53
N TRP A 480 19.18 33.30 -3.61
CA TRP A 480 18.34 32.24 -4.16
C TRP A 480 17.38 31.58 -3.14
N LEU A 481 17.53 31.84 -1.84
CA LEU A 481 16.73 31.21 -0.77
C LEU A 481 15.21 31.40 -0.94
N PRO A 482 14.67 32.60 -1.29
CA PRO A 482 13.22 32.76 -1.48
C PRO A 482 12.69 31.92 -2.63
N ALA A 483 13.41 31.86 -3.76
CA ALA A 483 13.02 31.06 -4.92
C ALA A 483 12.99 29.56 -4.58
N TYR A 484 13.98 29.08 -3.83
CA TYR A 484 14.04 27.72 -3.30
C TYR A 484 12.87 27.42 -2.35
N ALA A 485 12.65 28.27 -1.35
CA ALA A 485 11.60 28.11 -0.35
C ALA A 485 10.20 28.10 -0.96
N ILE A 486 9.91 29.04 -1.87
CA ILE A 486 8.63 29.13 -2.58
C ILE A 486 8.42 27.91 -3.49
N THR A 487 9.46 27.44 -4.20
CA THR A 487 9.35 26.27 -5.08
C THR A 487 8.98 25.01 -4.29
N LEU A 488 9.62 24.78 -3.13
CA LEU A 488 9.27 23.68 -2.24
C LEU A 488 7.84 23.82 -1.68
N LEU A 489 7.45 25.03 -1.25
CA LEU A 489 6.10 25.28 -0.74
C LEU A 489 5.01 25.05 -1.80
N VAL A 490 5.23 25.44 -3.05
CA VAL A 490 4.27 25.19 -4.15
C VAL A 490 4.12 23.69 -4.40
N LEU A 491 5.22 22.93 -4.39
CA LEU A 491 5.19 21.47 -4.55
C LEU A 491 4.43 20.80 -3.40
N SER A 492 4.76 21.09 -2.15
CA SER A 492 4.12 20.50 -0.97
C SER A 492 2.64 20.89 -0.86
N THR A 493 2.31 22.16 -1.12
CA THR A 493 0.91 22.66 -1.18
C THR A 493 0.10 21.91 -2.24
N THR A 494 0.64 21.73 -3.44
CA THR A 494 -0.03 21.00 -4.52
C THR A 494 -0.41 19.58 -4.09
N LEU A 495 0.51 18.88 -3.41
CA LEU A 495 0.28 17.51 -2.93
C LEU A 495 -0.72 17.44 -1.77
N VAL A 496 -0.74 18.43 -0.87
CA VAL A 496 -1.75 18.54 0.20
C VAL A 496 -3.14 18.79 -0.38
N CYS A 497 -3.30 19.75 -1.29
CA CYS A 497 -4.57 20.02 -1.97
C CYS A 497 -5.07 18.78 -2.74
N LEU A 498 -4.17 18.09 -3.42
CA LEU A 498 -4.46 16.87 -4.18
C LEU A 498 -4.93 15.72 -3.27
N ARG A 499 -4.26 15.50 -2.14
CA ARG A 499 -4.69 14.54 -1.10
C ARG A 499 -6.10 14.85 -0.60
N ILE A 500 -6.35 16.09 -0.21
CA ILE A 500 -7.65 16.51 0.35
C ILE A 500 -8.75 16.32 -0.70
N GLY A 501 -8.51 16.71 -1.96
CA GLY A 501 -9.45 16.51 -3.06
C GLY A 501 -9.78 15.04 -3.33
N LEU A 502 -8.80 14.14 -3.28
CA LEU A 502 -9.01 12.69 -3.44
C LEU A 502 -9.83 12.08 -2.31
N ARG A 503 -9.61 12.52 -1.06
CA ARG A 503 -10.37 12.06 0.12
C ARG A 503 -11.79 12.62 0.13
N ALA A 504 -11.97 13.89 -0.22
CA ALA A 504 -13.29 14.51 -0.37
C ALA A 504 -14.15 13.81 -1.45
N ARG A 505 -13.54 13.37 -2.55
CA ARG A 505 -14.19 12.57 -3.61
C ARG A 505 -14.38 11.08 -3.25
N LYS A 506 -14.09 10.66 -2.01
CA LYS A 506 -14.08 9.27 -1.52
C LYS A 506 -13.11 8.30 -2.23
N GLN A 507 -12.38 8.75 -3.27
CA GLN A 507 -11.39 7.96 -4.02
C GLN A 507 -10.13 7.61 -3.21
N GLY A 508 -9.82 8.40 -2.18
CA GLY A 508 -8.70 8.18 -1.24
C GLY A 508 -9.12 7.65 0.14
N GLY A 509 -10.38 7.21 0.31
CA GLY A 509 -10.97 6.93 1.62
C GLY A 509 -11.42 8.20 2.37
N GLY A 510 -12.16 8.05 3.47
CA GLY A 510 -12.68 9.16 4.26
C GLY A 510 -11.60 9.97 5.00
N LEU A 511 -11.91 11.22 5.34
CA LEU A 511 -11.05 12.08 6.18
C LEU A 511 -10.78 11.42 7.54
N GLY A 512 -9.55 11.56 8.04
CA GLY A 512 -9.13 10.97 9.31
C GLY A 512 -8.33 11.93 10.19
N LEU A 513 -7.99 11.48 11.40
CA LEU A 513 -7.12 12.22 12.33
C LEU A 513 -5.75 12.53 11.70
N ASP A 514 -5.29 11.73 10.73
CA ASP A 514 -4.09 12.01 9.96
C ASP A 514 -4.20 13.32 9.15
N ASP A 515 -5.35 13.63 8.57
CA ASP A 515 -5.54 14.91 7.85
C ASP A 515 -5.73 16.09 8.82
N ALA A 516 -6.33 15.85 9.99
CA ALA A 516 -6.58 16.87 11.01
C ALA A 516 -5.29 17.47 11.60
N PHE A 517 -4.21 16.69 11.68
CA PHE A 517 -2.87 17.19 12.07
C PHE A 517 -2.07 17.71 10.86
N LEU A 518 -2.28 17.15 9.66
CA LEU A 518 -1.55 17.57 8.46
C LEU A 518 -1.92 18.99 8.01
N ILE A 519 -3.19 19.40 8.09
CA ILE A 519 -3.64 20.72 7.62
C ILE A 519 -3.02 21.87 8.45
N PRO A 520 -3.08 21.87 9.81
CA PRO A 520 -2.36 22.86 10.61
C PRO A 520 -0.84 22.80 10.38
N GLY A 521 -0.27 21.60 10.25
CA GLY A 521 1.15 21.42 9.91
C GLY A 521 1.55 22.04 8.57
N TRP A 522 0.67 22.04 7.56
CA TRP A 522 0.91 22.73 6.29
C TRP A 522 0.77 24.26 6.41
N LEU A 523 -0.21 24.76 7.17
CA LEU A 523 -0.35 26.21 7.41
C LEU A 523 0.86 26.80 8.15
N ILE A 524 1.43 26.06 9.10
CA ILE A 524 2.66 26.45 9.82
C ILE A 524 3.88 26.48 8.88
N LEU A 525 3.94 25.60 7.87
CA LEU A 525 5.00 25.62 6.85
C LEU A 525 4.92 26.90 5.99
N VAL A 526 3.72 27.40 5.69
CA VAL A 526 3.56 28.71 5.01
C VAL A 526 4.20 29.81 5.86
N GLY A 527 3.94 29.83 7.17
CA GLY A 527 4.57 30.76 8.10
C GLY A 527 6.11 30.67 8.10
N MET A 528 6.67 29.45 8.13
CA MET A 528 8.12 29.26 8.08
C MET A 528 8.74 29.64 6.72
N THR A 529 7.99 29.46 5.64
CA THR A 529 8.41 29.92 4.30
C THR A 529 8.46 31.45 4.25
N VAL A 530 7.51 32.13 4.90
CA VAL A 530 7.51 33.58 5.06
C VAL A 530 8.71 34.05 5.88
N THR A 531 9.04 33.44 7.03
CA THR A 531 10.23 33.86 7.82
C THR A 531 11.53 33.70 7.04
N ALA A 532 11.68 32.65 6.22
CA ALA A 532 12.83 32.48 5.32
C ALA A 532 12.88 33.53 4.20
N CYS A 533 11.73 33.89 3.62
CA CYS A 533 11.64 34.95 2.61
C CYS A 533 11.97 36.34 3.20
N LEU A 534 11.52 36.62 4.43
CA LEU A 534 11.87 37.86 5.15
C LEU A 534 13.35 37.88 5.52
N ALA A 535 13.92 36.75 5.97
CA ALA A 535 15.34 36.64 6.31
C ALA A 535 16.26 37.02 5.13
N SER A 536 15.96 36.51 3.93
CA SER A 536 16.73 36.86 2.72
C SER A 536 16.33 38.23 2.15
N GLY A 537 15.07 38.64 2.24
CA GLY A 537 14.57 39.90 1.71
C GLY A 537 15.15 41.13 2.42
N TYR A 538 15.28 41.09 3.74
CA TYR A 538 15.98 42.12 4.52
C TYR A 538 17.50 41.94 4.55
N GLY A 539 18.01 40.82 4.01
CA GLY A 539 19.45 40.55 3.91
C GLY A 539 20.11 40.06 5.19
N PHE A 540 19.34 39.43 6.09
CA PHE A 540 19.83 38.97 7.39
C PHE A 540 20.72 37.72 7.32
N VAL A 541 20.42 36.81 6.39
CA VAL A 541 21.11 35.51 6.24
C VAL A 541 21.79 35.33 4.88
N ASP A 542 21.50 36.21 3.92
CA ASP A 542 22.08 36.10 2.57
C ASP A 542 23.50 36.67 2.47
N ARG A 543 24.01 37.25 3.55
CA ARG A 543 25.32 37.92 3.71
C ARG A 543 26.10 37.32 4.89
N HIS A 544 27.39 37.62 4.95
CA HIS A 544 28.22 37.38 6.14
C HIS A 544 27.87 38.34 7.28
N ILE A 545 28.08 37.93 8.53
CA ILE A 545 27.71 38.73 9.72
C ILE A 545 28.33 40.15 9.73
N TRP A 546 29.55 40.31 9.19
CA TRP A 546 30.23 41.62 9.10
C TRP A 546 29.70 42.54 8.00
N ASP A 547 28.88 42.05 7.06
CA ASP A 547 28.26 42.84 5.98
C ASP A 547 26.81 43.28 6.33
N LEU A 548 26.32 42.90 7.51
CA LEU A 548 25.04 43.34 8.07
C LEU A 548 25.18 44.66 8.83
N ARG A 549 24.07 45.43 8.91
CA ARG A 549 24.00 46.59 9.80
C ARG A 549 23.69 46.16 11.22
N ILE A 550 24.29 46.86 12.18
CA ILE A 550 24.19 46.56 13.61
C ILE A 550 22.72 46.60 14.11
N ASP A 551 21.91 47.52 13.57
CA ASP A 551 20.47 47.64 13.90
C ASP A 551 19.59 46.47 13.43
N ASP A 552 20.11 45.60 12.55
CA ASP A 552 19.37 44.47 11.98
C ASP A 552 19.59 43.16 12.76
N TYR A 553 20.63 43.07 13.61
CA TYR A 553 20.95 41.86 14.38
C TYR A 553 19.80 41.37 15.27
N TRP A 554 19.11 42.28 15.98
CA TRP A 554 17.97 41.89 16.82
C TRP A 554 16.75 41.47 15.99
N ARG A 555 16.61 41.98 14.76
CA ARG A 555 15.52 41.61 13.83
C ARG A 555 15.74 40.21 13.28
N ASP A 556 16.98 39.87 12.92
CA ASP A 556 17.36 38.52 12.53
C ASP A 556 17.15 37.53 13.67
N ALA A 557 17.67 37.84 14.86
CA ALA A 557 17.50 37.00 16.04
C ALA A 557 16.02 36.70 16.37
N LEU A 558 15.15 37.71 16.27
CA LEU A 558 13.70 37.54 16.43
C LEU A 558 13.11 36.65 15.32
N ASN A 559 13.47 36.88 14.06
CA ASN A 559 12.96 36.10 12.93
C ASN A 559 13.42 34.62 13.00
N ALA A 560 14.67 34.37 13.40
CA ALA A 560 15.22 33.04 13.64
C ALA A 560 14.51 32.34 14.83
N TRP A 561 14.20 33.05 15.91
CA TRP A 561 13.44 32.51 17.05
C TRP A 561 12.02 32.06 16.64
N VAL A 562 11.30 32.91 15.91
CA VAL A 562 9.98 32.57 15.35
C VAL A 562 10.09 31.38 14.39
N GLY A 563 11.10 31.37 13.52
CA GLY A 563 11.38 30.26 12.61
C GLY A 563 11.59 28.91 13.32
N GLN A 564 12.36 28.89 14.42
CA GLN A 564 12.58 27.70 15.23
C GLN A 564 11.28 27.18 15.88
N ILE A 565 10.44 28.06 16.43
CA ILE A 565 9.16 27.67 17.03
C ILE A 565 8.20 27.10 15.98
N LEU A 566 8.07 27.76 14.83
CA LEU A 566 7.25 27.27 13.71
C LEU A 566 7.74 25.90 13.22
N PHE A 567 9.06 25.72 13.11
CA PHE A 567 9.65 24.43 12.73
C PHE A 567 9.32 23.30 13.70
N VAL A 568 9.47 23.52 15.02
CA VAL A 568 9.22 22.46 16.03
C VAL A 568 7.74 22.09 16.11
N ILE A 569 6.83 23.08 16.19
CA ILE A 569 5.38 22.81 16.22
C ILE A 569 4.93 22.14 14.91
N GLY A 570 5.39 22.69 13.78
CA GLY A 570 5.02 22.27 12.45
C GLY A 570 5.43 20.84 12.12
N THR A 571 6.70 20.51 12.34
CA THR A 571 7.20 19.15 12.11
C THR A 571 6.63 18.13 13.11
N CYS A 572 6.31 18.54 14.34
CA CYS A 572 5.57 17.70 15.29
C CYS A 572 4.20 17.30 14.73
N CYS A 573 3.41 18.27 14.23
CA CYS A 573 2.11 18.00 13.60
C CYS A 573 2.22 17.03 12.42
N VAL A 574 3.22 17.20 11.56
CA VAL A 574 3.45 16.32 10.40
C VAL A 574 3.82 14.89 10.82
N ARG A 575 4.77 14.73 11.75
CA ARG A 575 5.19 13.41 12.29
C ARG A 575 4.02 12.69 12.97
N VAL A 576 3.22 13.41 13.76
CA VAL A 576 2.00 12.88 14.40
C VAL A 576 0.94 12.47 13.36
N SER A 577 0.75 13.25 12.30
CA SER A 577 -0.11 12.89 11.15
C SER A 577 0.30 11.56 10.51
N ILE A 578 1.61 11.38 10.26
CA ILE A 578 2.18 10.15 9.69
C ILE A 578 1.94 8.95 10.62
N LEU A 579 2.16 9.11 11.92
CA LEU A 579 1.91 8.05 12.92
C LEU A 579 0.43 7.69 13.05
N PHE A 580 -0.49 8.66 12.95
CA PHE A 580 -1.93 8.39 12.90
C PHE A 580 -2.35 7.67 11.61
N PHE A 581 -1.73 7.99 10.48
CA PHE A 581 -1.94 7.27 9.23
C PHE A 581 -1.50 5.80 9.36
N TYR A 582 -0.33 5.53 9.95
CA TYR A 582 0.10 4.15 10.22
C TYR A 582 -0.82 3.42 11.20
N ARG A 583 -1.28 4.07 12.28
CA ARG A 583 -2.29 3.48 13.19
C ARG A 583 -3.61 3.15 12.48
N ARG A 584 -4.01 3.95 11.48
CA ARG A 584 -5.17 3.66 10.64
C ARG A 584 -4.93 2.47 9.72
N LEU A 585 -3.72 2.32 9.19
CA LEU A 585 -3.29 1.19 8.35
C LEU A 585 -3.19 -0.13 9.15
N THR A 586 -2.80 -0.09 10.43
CA THR A 586 -2.67 -1.31 11.26
C THR A 586 -3.97 -1.86 11.84
N LYS A 587 -5.07 -1.08 11.76
CA LYS A 587 -6.32 -1.36 12.45
C LYS A 587 -7.00 -2.61 11.88
N GLY A 588 -6.89 -3.72 12.60
CA GLY A 588 -7.49 -5.02 12.24
C GLY A 588 -6.50 -6.07 11.71
N THR A 589 -5.22 -5.74 11.53
CA THR A 589 -4.24 -6.64 10.87
C THR A 589 -3.05 -7.04 11.75
N PHE A 590 -2.77 -6.31 12.84
CA PHE A 590 -1.51 -6.49 13.60
C PHE A 590 -1.70 -6.72 15.11
N LYS A 591 -0.94 -7.68 15.66
CA LYS A 591 -0.89 -8.06 17.09
C LYS A 591 -0.78 -6.82 18.01
N ARG A 592 -1.44 -6.86 19.19
CA ARG A 592 -1.58 -5.72 20.15
C ARG A 592 -0.27 -4.95 20.43
N ARG A 593 0.88 -5.63 20.45
CA ARG A 593 2.23 -5.01 20.60
C ARG A 593 2.50 -3.82 19.67
N TRP A 594 2.06 -3.89 18.41
CA TRP A 594 2.30 -2.83 17.42
C TRP A 594 1.45 -1.58 17.68
N HIS A 595 0.24 -1.76 18.21
CA HIS A 595 -0.64 -0.67 18.59
C HIS A 595 -0.08 0.13 19.78
N TYR A 596 0.49 -0.56 20.79
CA TYR A 596 1.20 0.10 21.89
C TYR A 596 2.48 0.82 21.41
N ALA A 597 3.26 0.20 20.51
CA ALA A 597 4.46 0.82 19.95
C ALA A 597 4.17 2.11 19.17
N LEU A 598 3.03 2.21 18.48
CA LEU A 598 2.60 3.44 17.80
C LEU A 598 2.14 4.53 18.78
N TRP A 599 1.40 4.19 19.83
CA TRP A 599 1.03 5.17 20.87
C TRP A 599 2.26 5.72 21.61
N LEU A 600 3.24 4.87 21.92
CA LEU A 600 4.51 5.29 22.51
C LEU A 600 5.30 6.22 21.57
N ALA A 601 5.23 6.00 20.25
CA ALA A 601 5.82 6.91 19.25
C ALA A 601 5.18 8.30 19.28
N ILE A 602 3.85 8.36 19.28
CA ILE A 602 3.07 9.61 19.32
C ILE A 602 3.36 10.37 20.62
N GLY A 603 3.30 9.67 21.77
CA GLY A 603 3.62 10.23 23.08
C GLY A 603 5.03 10.80 23.14
N PHE A 604 6.04 10.04 22.69
CA PHE A 604 7.42 10.53 22.61
C PHE A 604 7.54 11.79 21.74
N THR A 605 6.94 11.79 20.52
CA THR A 605 6.98 12.93 19.60
C THR A 605 6.46 14.20 20.25
N MET A 606 5.28 14.11 20.88
CA MET A 606 4.64 15.24 21.54
C MET A 606 5.48 15.72 22.72
N THR A 607 5.87 14.83 23.63
CA THR A 607 6.60 15.18 24.86
C THR A 607 7.91 15.89 24.57
N TYR A 608 8.72 15.38 23.64
CA TYR A 608 10.01 16.02 23.33
C TYR A 608 9.82 17.36 22.60
N SER A 609 8.85 17.45 21.68
CA SER A 609 8.58 18.69 20.94
C SER A 609 8.09 19.79 21.88
N ILE A 610 7.18 19.45 22.81
CA ILE A 610 6.71 20.34 23.87
C ILE A 610 7.90 20.79 24.73
N ALA A 611 8.74 19.87 25.21
CA ALA A 611 9.91 20.23 26.02
C ALA A 611 10.86 21.21 25.31
N ILE A 612 11.11 21.03 24.01
CA ILE A 612 11.92 21.97 23.21
C ILE A 612 11.24 23.34 23.09
N ILE A 613 9.93 23.40 22.86
CA ILE A 613 9.18 24.68 22.81
C ILE A 613 9.28 25.41 24.15
N PHE A 614 9.14 24.71 25.28
CA PHE A 614 9.34 25.29 26.60
C PHE A 614 10.79 25.80 26.79
N LEU A 615 11.80 25.09 26.30
CA LEU A 615 13.20 25.57 26.33
C LEU A 615 13.44 26.80 25.44
N LEU A 616 12.78 26.90 24.27
CA LEU A 616 12.88 28.07 23.39
C LEU A 616 12.19 29.32 23.97
N ILE A 617 11.10 29.14 24.72
CA ILE A 617 10.35 30.25 25.34
C ILE A 617 10.98 30.68 26.67
N PHE A 618 11.40 29.73 27.52
CA PHE A 618 11.92 29.99 28.87
C PHE A 618 13.45 29.87 28.98
N GLY A 619 14.16 29.81 27.84
CA GLY A 619 15.63 29.76 27.79
C GLY A 619 16.32 31.06 28.23
N CYS A 620 15.62 32.19 28.13
CA CYS A 620 16.04 33.50 28.64
C CYS A 620 14.97 34.07 29.58
N ALA A 621 15.42 34.75 30.62
CA ALA A 621 14.59 35.50 31.56
C ALA A 621 15.00 36.98 31.56
N PRO A 622 14.13 37.91 31.08
CA PRO A 622 12.87 37.67 30.37
C PRO A 622 13.08 37.13 28.95
N THR A 623 12.07 36.47 28.36
CA THR A 623 12.15 35.86 27.01
C THR A 623 12.61 36.83 25.93
N GLU A 624 12.18 38.11 26.00
CA GLU A 624 12.56 39.16 25.04
C GLU A 624 14.07 39.42 24.98
N ALA A 625 14.83 39.08 26.03
CA ALA A 625 16.28 39.20 26.04
C ALA A 625 16.96 38.30 24.99
N TYR A 626 16.29 37.23 24.53
CA TYR A 626 16.81 36.36 23.47
C TYR A 626 17.14 37.15 22.19
N TRP A 627 16.26 38.06 21.77
CA TRP A 627 16.45 38.87 20.55
C TRP A 627 16.87 40.31 20.87
N MET A 628 16.32 40.93 21.92
CA MET A 628 16.69 42.29 22.32
C MET A 628 18.11 42.38 22.88
N GLY A 629 18.72 41.27 23.30
CA GLY A 629 20.13 41.23 23.72
C GLY A 629 21.12 41.67 22.63
N PHE A 630 20.72 41.63 21.35
CA PHE A 630 21.50 42.14 20.22
C PHE A 630 21.27 43.62 19.92
N ASN A 631 20.42 44.30 20.69
CA ASN A 631 20.15 45.73 20.56
C ASN A 631 20.92 46.50 21.65
N PHE A 632 21.82 47.40 21.23
CA PHE A 632 22.68 48.21 22.11
C PHE A 632 21.90 49.16 23.04
N SER A 633 20.62 49.40 22.76
CA SER A 633 19.70 50.20 23.59
C SER A 633 18.99 49.37 24.68
N TYR A 634 19.17 48.04 24.71
CA TYR A 634 18.54 47.17 25.70
C TYR A 634 19.30 47.18 27.04
N LYS A 635 18.65 47.72 28.09
CA LYS A 635 19.26 47.97 29.41
C LYS A 635 18.64 47.18 30.57
N LYS A 636 17.70 46.26 30.31
CA LYS A 636 17.08 45.44 31.36
C LYS A 636 18.07 44.35 31.79
N PRO A 637 18.14 43.96 33.09
CA PRO A 637 18.91 42.79 33.49
C PRO A 637 18.30 41.54 32.84
N TRP A 638 19.16 40.63 32.37
CA TRP A 638 18.74 39.40 31.71
C TRP A 638 19.70 38.25 32.05
N THR A 639 19.16 37.03 32.07
CA THR A 639 19.96 35.81 32.13
C THR A 639 19.46 34.83 31.07
N CYS A 640 20.37 34.17 30.37
CA CYS A 640 20.06 33.17 29.35
C CYS A 640 20.87 31.89 29.60
N LYS A 641 20.29 30.75 29.27
CA LYS A 641 20.98 29.45 29.31
C LYS A 641 21.75 29.21 28.01
N ASP A 642 22.87 28.49 28.07
CA ASP A 642 23.57 28.03 26.88
C ASP A 642 22.69 27.00 26.13
N MET A 643 22.25 27.39 24.93
CA MET A 643 21.35 26.61 24.09
C MET A 643 22.10 25.63 23.16
N ARG A 644 23.45 25.63 23.14
CA ARG A 644 24.23 24.66 22.34
C ARG A 644 23.85 23.22 22.66
N TRP A 645 23.69 22.92 23.96
CA TRP A 645 23.30 21.60 24.44
C TRP A 645 21.88 21.22 24.00
N SER A 646 20.92 22.13 24.12
CA SER A 646 19.54 21.89 23.68
C SER A 646 19.41 21.80 22.17
N ASN A 647 20.20 22.53 21.38
CA ASN A 647 20.24 22.41 19.91
C ASN A 647 20.77 21.04 19.48
N TRP A 648 21.86 20.57 20.10
CA TRP A 648 22.39 19.22 19.85
C TRP A 648 21.37 18.15 20.23
N LEU A 649 20.77 18.25 21.42
CA LEU A 649 19.74 17.33 21.91
C LEU A 649 18.50 17.34 21.01
N ALA A 650 18.05 18.50 20.55
CA ALA A 650 16.93 18.65 19.61
C ALA A 650 17.22 18.01 18.25
N GLY A 651 18.46 18.13 17.75
CA GLY A 651 18.92 17.44 16.54
C GLY A 651 18.87 15.92 16.70
N CYS A 652 19.45 15.39 17.79
CA CYS A 652 19.42 13.96 18.11
C CYS A 652 17.99 13.41 18.26
N LEU A 653 17.11 14.12 18.98
CA LEU A 653 15.70 13.72 19.16
C LEU A 653 14.92 13.75 17.84
N ALA A 654 15.15 14.75 16.99
CA ALA A 654 14.56 14.81 15.65
C ALA A 654 15.03 13.62 14.78
N LEU A 655 16.34 13.33 14.75
CA LEU A 655 16.91 12.18 14.04
C LEU A 655 16.33 10.84 14.52
N ILE A 656 16.19 10.64 15.84
CA ILE A 656 15.52 9.47 16.41
C ILE A 656 14.06 9.39 15.96
N SER A 657 13.36 10.54 15.92
CA SER A 657 11.95 10.61 15.51
C SER A 657 11.73 10.26 14.04
N ASP A 658 12.64 10.66 13.15
CA ASP A 658 12.59 10.29 11.74
C ASP A 658 13.00 8.82 11.55
N ALA A 659 14.09 8.39 12.20
CA ALA A 659 14.56 7.00 12.14
C ALA A 659 13.44 6.01 12.48
N TYR A 660 12.72 6.19 13.59
CA TYR A 660 11.61 5.26 13.89
C TYR A 660 10.38 5.46 13.00
N SER A 661 10.16 6.64 12.44
CA SER A 661 9.03 6.91 11.54
C SER A 661 9.19 6.21 10.20
N ILE A 662 10.42 5.84 9.84
CA ILE A 662 10.75 4.96 8.71
C ILE A 662 10.85 3.50 9.18
N CYS A 663 11.65 3.22 10.21
CA CYS A 663 11.96 1.85 10.61
C CYS A 663 10.72 1.08 11.12
N ARG A 664 9.78 1.72 11.84
CA ARG A 664 8.55 1.02 12.29
C ARG A 664 7.69 0.51 11.14
N PRO A 665 7.21 1.35 10.19
CA PRO A 665 6.44 0.88 9.05
C PRO A 665 7.28 0.03 8.10
N ALA A 666 8.60 0.27 7.95
CA ALA A 666 9.46 -0.60 7.15
C ALA A 666 9.54 -2.01 7.75
N LEU A 667 9.84 -2.17 9.04
CA LEU A 667 9.88 -3.47 9.73
C LEU A 667 8.51 -4.17 9.78
N MET A 668 7.42 -3.39 9.84
CA MET A 668 6.04 -3.89 9.81
C MET A 668 5.61 -4.37 8.41
N LEU A 669 6.13 -3.74 7.35
CA LEU A 669 5.80 -4.06 5.95
C LEU A 669 6.90 -4.88 5.24
N TRP A 670 8.03 -5.14 5.89
CA TRP A 670 9.08 -6.04 5.41
C TRP A 670 8.60 -7.49 5.27
N PRO A 671 7.90 -8.08 6.27
CA PRO A 671 7.23 -9.37 6.11
C PRO A 671 5.91 -9.25 5.33
N LEU A 672 5.50 -8.04 4.92
CA LEU A 672 4.33 -7.89 4.05
C LEU A 672 4.75 -8.13 2.60
N GLU A 673 4.44 -9.33 2.15
CA GLU A 673 4.73 -9.82 0.82
C GLU A 673 3.85 -9.13 -0.25
N LEU A 674 4.28 -7.95 -0.68
CA LEU A 674 3.60 -7.13 -1.69
C LEU A 674 4.12 -7.41 -3.11
N PRO A 675 3.25 -7.34 -4.16
CA PRO A 675 3.67 -7.47 -5.55
C PRO A 675 4.80 -6.50 -5.89
N LYS A 676 5.83 -6.94 -6.63
CA LYS A 676 7.10 -6.19 -6.81
C LYS A 676 6.92 -4.72 -7.24
N ARG A 677 5.92 -4.39 -8.06
CA ARG A 677 5.59 -2.99 -8.45
C ARG A 677 4.99 -2.16 -7.31
N GLN A 678 4.19 -2.78 -6.43
CA GLN A 678 3.62 -2.14 -5.24
C GLN A 678 4.65 -2.07 -4.11
N LYS A 679 5.51 -3.09 -3.96
CA LYS A 679 6.67 -3.09 -3.06
C LYS A 679 7.67 -2.02 -3.49
N LEU A 680 7.94 -1.86 -4.79
CA LEU A 680 8.75 -0.76 -5.33
C LEU A 680 8.11 0.61 -5.07
N GLY A 681 6.80 0.77 -5.29
CA GLY A 681 6.10 2.02 -4.95
C GLY A 681 6.13 2.34 -3.45
N LEU A 682 6.04 1.33 -2.58
CA LEU A 682 6.17 1.47 -1.13
C LEU A 682 7.62 1.76 -0.71
N MET A 683 8.60 1.10 -1.33
CA MET A 683 10.03 1.38 -1.13
C MET A 683 10.41 2.77 -1.64
N ALA A 684 9.76 3.29 -2.69
CA ALA A 684 9.93 4.67 -3.13
C ALA A 684 9.38 5.67 -2.10
N ILE A 685 8.24 5.37 -1.45
CA ILE A 685 7.74 6.16 -0.31
C ILE A 685 8.77 6.13 0.83
N PHE A 686 9.30 4.95 1.19
CA PHE A 686 10.35 4.86 2.22
C PHE A 686 11.66 5.55 1.82
N ALA A 687 12.06 5.51 0.55
CA ALA A 687 13.24 6.21 0.05
C ALA A 687 13.07 7.75 0.12
N THR A 688 11.89 8.29 -0.20
CA THR A 688 11.60 9.72 0.04
C THR A 688 11.64 10.09 1.52
N SER A 689 11.36 9.13 2.41
CA SER A 689 11.51 9.32 3.85
C SER A 689 12.98 9.29 4.27
N SER A 690 13.83 8.44 3.68
CA SER A 690 15.27 8.40 3.98
C SER A 690 15.96 9.75 3.75
N LEU A 691 15.46 10.55 2.81
CA LEU A 691 15.93 11.92 2.57
C LEU A 691 15.63 12.88 3.74
N THR A 692 14.60 12.66 4.57
CA THR A 692 14.33 13.52 5.74
C THR A 692 15.41 13.34 6.80
N ILE A 693 15.90 12.11 7.02
CA ILE A 693 17.00 11.82 7.95
C ILE A 693 18.28 12.54 7.52
N ILE A 694 18.59 12.53 6.21
CA ILE A 694 19.75 13.25 5.67
C ILE A 694 19.61 14.76 5.88
N ALA A 695 18.44 15.33 5.57
CA ALA A 695 18.17 16.75 5.80
C ALA A 695 18.26 17.13 7.29
N ALA A 696 17.70 16.31 8.19
CA ALA A 696 17.77 16.49 9.64
C ALA A 696 19.21 16.38 10.18
N GLY A 697 20.02 15.48 9.62
CA GLY A 697 21.44 15.33 9.93
C GLY A 697 22.24 16.57 9.52
N MET A 698 22.02 17.06 8.30
CA MET A 698 22.67 18.27 7.80
C MET A 698 22.21 19.54 8.55
N ARG A 699 20.92 19.65 8.91
CA ARG A 699 20.42 20.72 9.79
C ARG A 699 21.08 20.67 11.17
N THR A 700 21.23 19.46 11.74
CA THR A 700 21.90 19.27 13.04
C THR A 700 23.38 19.64 12.95
N HIS A 701 24.06 19.31 11.84
CA HIS A 701 25.43 19.76 11.57
C HIS A 701 25.53 21.29 11.49
N ALA A 702 24.64 21.95 10.74
CA ALA A 702 24.60 23.41 10.65
C ALA A 702 24.34 24.08 12.02
N LEU A 703 23.46 23.51 12.85
CA LEU A 703 23.23 23.95 14.24
C LEU A 703 24.45 23.76 15.16
N ILE A 704 25.26 22.72 14.94
CA ILE A 704 26.53 22.52 15.68
C ILE A 704 27.58 23.55 15.23
N ASN A 705 27.67 23.84 13.93
CA ASN A 705 28.61 24.82 13.39
C ASN A 705 28.25 26.25 13.84
N LEU A 706 26.96 26.58 13.97
CA LEU A 706 26.48 27.82 14.59
C LEU A 706 27.05 28.05 16.02
N GLY A 707 27.31 26.97 16.75
CA GLY A 707 27.89 27.00 18.09
C GLY A 707 29.42 27.03 18.14
N ARG A 708 30.11 27.00 16.98
CA ARG A 708 31.56 26.91 16.82
C ARG A 708 32.15 28.08 16.03
N ASP A 709 31.54 28.40 14.89
CA ASP A 709 31.95 29.48 14.02
C ASP A 709 31.29 30.80 14.42
N TYR A 710 31.97 31.91 14.16
CA TYR A 710 31.50 33.24 14.53
C TYR A 710 30.55 33.89 13.50
N ASP A 711 30.44 33.31 12.30
CA ASP A 711 29.58 33.83 11.22
C ASP A 711 28.18 33.23 11.28
N VAL A 712 27.37 33.79 12.18
CA VAL A 712 26.03 33.32 12.49
C VAL A 712 25.07 33.54 11.32
N SER A 713 25.15 34.69 10.65
CA SER A 713 24.33 35.01 9.48
C SER A 713 24.58 34.04 8.34
N TRP A 714 25.86 33.71 8.08
CA TRP A 714 26.20 32.80 6.99
C TRP A 714 25.74 31.36 7.28
N ASN A 715 25.98 30.86 8.50
CA ASN A 715 25.54 29.52 8.92
C ASN A 715 24.01 29.43 9.10
N GLY A 716 23.34 30.52 9.46
CA GLY A 716 21.88 30.62 9.60
C GLY A 716 21.13 30.33 8.29
N PHE A 717 21.71 30.71 7.16
CA PHE A 717 21.18 30.37 5.82
C PHE A 717 21.12 28.86 5.58
N ASP A 718 22.16 28.13 5.98
CA ASP A 718 22.23 26.68 5.81
C ASP A 718 21.24 25.97 6.75
N ILE A 719 21.04 26.50 7.96
CA ILE A 719 19.96 26.07 8.85
C ILE A 719 18.60 26.26 8.15
N TYR A 720 18.33 27.40 7.51
CA TYR A 720 17.08 27.62 6.76
C TYR A 720 16.92 26.63 5.59
N ILE A 721 17.96 26.39 4.79
CA ILE A 721 17.92 25.41 3.68
C ILE A 721 17.49 24.03 4.20
N TRP A 722 18.24 23.49 5.17
CA TRP A 722 18.02 22.12 5.63
C TRP A 722 16.72 21.97 6.42
N SER A 723 16.29 23.00 7.17
CA SER A 723 15.01 22.99 7.88
C SER A 723 13.80 23.04 6.92
N LEU A 724 13.86 23.88 5.89
CA LEU A 724 12.82 23.93 4.85
C LEU A 724 12.76 22.62 4.07
N LEU A 725 13.91 22.01 3.78
CA LEU A 725 13.98 20.73 3.08
C LEU A 725 13.39 19.58 3.92
N GLU A 726 13.81 19.43 5.18
CA GLU A 726 13.31 18.43 6.12
C GLU A 726 11.79 18.49 6.26
N TYR A 727 11.25 19.70 6.48
CA TYR A 727 9.82 19.91 6.70
C TYR A 727 9.00 19.68 5.42
N ASN A 728 9.45 20.18 4.27
CA ASN A 728 8.77 19.92 2.99
C ASN A 728 8.78 18.43 2.62
N LEU A 729 9.92 17.74 2.79
CA LEU A 729 10.00 16.28 2.59
C LEU A 729 9.08 15.52 3.54
N GLY A 730 8.95 15.95 4.80
CA GLY A 730 7.97 15.40 5.75
C GLY A 730 6.53 15.50 5.25
N ILE A 731 6.11 16.66 4.72
CA ILE A 731 4.76 16.83 4.15
C ILE A 731 4.58 16.00 2.86
N MET A 732 5.61 15.93 1.99
CA MET A 732 5.58 15.09 0.80
C MET A 732 5.41 13.60 1.16
N CYS A 733 6.16 13.11 2.15
CA CYS A 733 6.04 11.76 2.69
C CYS A 733 4.63 11.50 3.26
N ALA A 734 4.09 12.42 4.07
CA ALA A 734 2.73 12.32 4.59
C ALA A 734 1.66 12.23 3.47
N CYS A 735 1.86 12.93 2.35
CA CYS A 735 0.94 12.94 1.22
C CYS A 735 1.08 11.73 0.28
N ALA A 736 2.24 11.07 0.23
CA ALA A 736 2.55 10.03 -0.74
C ALA A 736 1.55 8.83 -0.78
N PRO A 737 1.03 8.31 0.35
CA PRO A 737 0.07 7.19 0.33
C PRO A 737 -1.23 7.49 -0.45
N SER A 738 -1.70 8.73 -0.40
CA SER A 738 -2.90 9.19 -1.13
C SER A 738 -2.70 9.24 -2.65
N LEU A 739 -1.47 9.51 -3.11
CA LEU A 739 -1.16 9.62 -4.54
C LEU A 739 -1.27 8.28 -5.29
N ARG A 740 -1.26 7.15 -4.56
CA ARG A 740 -1.43 5.80 -5.12
C ARG A 740 -2.75 5.63 -5.89
N ALA A 741 -3.79 6.42 -5.61
CA ALA A 741 -5.02 6.43 -6.40
C ALA A 741 -4.80 7.06 -7.80
N LEU A 742 -4.07 8.18 -7.84
CA LEU A 742 -3.77 8.90 -9.09
C LEU A 742 -2.76 8.17 -9.96
N PHE A 743 -1.75 7.52 -9.39
CA PHE A 743 -0.83 6.71 -10.21
C PHE A 743 -1.58 5.59 -10.94
N ARG A 744 -2.58 4.95 -10.32
CA ARG A 744 -3.42 3.97 -11.04
C ARG A 744 -4.22 4.61 -12.16
N ALA A 745 -4.88 5.74 -11.91
CA ALA A 745 -5.63 6.47 -12.92
C ALA A 745 -4.73 6.92 -14.09
N TYR A 746 -3.57 7.50 -13.80
CA TYR A 746 -2.60 7.97 -14.78
C TYR A 746 -2.01 6.83 -15.62
N PHE A 747 -1.53 5.74 -15.01
CA PHE A 747 -1.02 4.60 -15.78
C PHE A 747 -2.11 3.92 -16.62
N SER A 748 -3.35 3.82 -16.11
CA SER A 748 -4.47 3.28 -16.90
C SER A 748 -4.88 4.18 -18.07
N TRP A 749 -4.81 5.51 -17.91
CA TRP A 749 -5.06 6.48 -18.97
C TRP A 749 -3.93 6.49 -20.01
N HIS A 750 -2.67 6.50 -19.55
CA HIS A 750 -1.50 6.50 -20.44
C HIS A 750 -1.40 5.20 -21.24
N SER A 751 -1.74 4.05 -20.64
CA SER A 751 -1.84 2.75 -21.35
C SER A 751 -2.86 2.79 -22.50
N ARG A 752 -4.02 3.43 -22.29
CA ARG A 752 -5.04 3.63 -23.34
C ARG A 752 -4.56 4.61 -24.41
N TYR A 753 -3.98 5.75 -24.00
CA TYR A 753 -3.48 6.79 -24.91
C TYR A 753 -2.31 6.31 -25.79
N VAL A 754 -1.41 5.48 -25.25
CA VAL A 754 -0.34 4.85 -26.04
C VAL A 754 -0.93 3.83 -27.02
N SER A 755 -1.92 3.03 -26.61
CA SER A 755 -2.65 2.11 -27.50
C SER A 755 -3.30 2.84 -28.69
N ASP A 756 -3.96 3.98 -28.43
CA ASP A 756 -4.57 4.82 -29.48
C ASP A 756 -3.54 5.44 -30.43
N ILE A 757 -2.31 5.71 -29.97
CA ILE A 757 -1.23 6.26 -30.81
C ILE A 757 -0.52 5.18 -31.62
N THR A 758 -0.35 3.97 -31.08
CA THR A 758 0.23 2.84 -31.83
C THR A 758 -0.73 2.20 -32.83
N GLY A 759 -2.03 2.53 -32.75
CA GLY A 759 -3.08 2.04 -33.65
C GLY A 759 -3.15 2.74 -35.01
N THR A 760 -2.04 2.81 -35.77
CA THR A 760 -2.08 3.33 -37.14
C THR A 760 -2.42 2.24 -38.17
N GLY A 761 -3.68 2.20 -38.60
CA GLY A 761 -4.03 1.87 -39.99
C GLY A 761 -4.71 0.53 -40.27
N THR A 762 -6.02 0.43 -40.07
CA THR A 762 -6.98 -0.13 -41.05
C THR A 762 -8.43 0.18 -40.69
N SER A 763 -9.33 0.11 -41.69
CA SER A 763 -10.80 0.25 -41.60
C SER A 763 -11.39 1.60 -41.17
N GLU A 764 -11.48 2.46 -42.18
CA GLU A 764 -12.71 3.13 -42.66
C GLU A 764 -13.83 3.52 -41.68
N THR A 765 -14.19 4.81 -41.79
CA THR A 765 -15.33 5.46 -41.17
C THR A 765 -16.67 4.95 -41.73
N VAL A 766 -17.45 4.24 -40.91
CA VAL A 766 -18.92 4.17 -41.09
C VAL A 766 -19.60 5.18 -40.16
N ARG A 767 -19.93 6.33 -40.73
CA ARG A 767 -20.53 7.48 -40.05
C ARG A 767 -22.03 7.22 -39.81
N LYS A 768 -22.42 6.68 -38.64
CA LYS A 768 -23.84 6.56 -38.27
C LYS A 768 -24.52 7.94 -38.26
N VAL A 769 -25.44 8.13 -39.21
CA VAL A 769 -26.26 9.34 -39.34
C VAL A 769 -27.21 9.44 -38.15
N LYS A 770 -27.27 10.62 -37.51
CA LYS A 770 -28.32 10.95 -36.54
C LYS A 770 -29.64 11.22 -37.26
N THR A 771 -30.63 10.36 -37.09
CA THR A 771 -32.04 10.74 -37.25
C THR A 771 -32.55 11.42 -35.98
N PRO A 772 -33.28 12.54 -36.07
CA PRO A 772 -33.80 13.24 -34.89
C PRO A 772 -35.04 12.55 -34.33
N SER A 773 -35.19 12.57 -33.01
CA SER A 773 -36.34 12.03 -32.29
C SER A 773 -37.56 12.96 -32.37
N ILE A 774 -38.71 12.41 -32.72
CA ILE A 774 -40.03 13.05 -32.57
C ILE A 774 -40.65 12.53 -31.26
N PRO A 775 -41.08 13.39 -30.32
CA PRO A 775 -41.71 12.95 -29.09
C PRO A 775 -43.20 12.65 -29.34
N LEU A 776 -43.64 11.42 -29.08
CA LEU A 776 -45.06 11.08 -29.09
C LEU A 776 -45.63 11.03 -27.67
N VAL A 777 -46.71 11.81 -27.50
CA VAL A 777 -47.41 12.06 -26.25
C VAL A 777 -48.24 10.84 -25.82
N ALA A 778 -48.25 10.54 -24.52
CA ALA A 778 -49.06 9.48 -23.96
C ALA A 778 -50.57 9.76 -24.07
N ARG A 779 -51.35 8.76 -24.53
CA ARG A 779 -52.80 8.68 -24.31
C ARG A 779 -53.21 7.24 -23.97
N ARG A 780 -53.94 7.09 -22.86
CA ARG A 780 -54.78 5.91 -22.59
C ARG A 780 -55.97 5.91 -23.55
N PRO A 781 -56.50 4.74 -23.93
CA PRO A 781 -57.90 4.58 -24.29
C PRO A 781 -58.71 3.98 -23.13
N THR A 782 -60.00 4.32 -23.09
CA THR A 782 -60.98 3.89 -22.08
C THR A 782 -61.85 2.76 -22.63
N ILE A 783 -62.42 1.95 -21.75
CA ILE A 783 -63.38 0.86 -22.05
C ILE A 783 -64.65 1.40 -22.73
N VAL A 784 -65.14 0.72 -23.78
CA VAL A 784 -66.55 0.72 -24.22
C VAL A 784 -66.89 -0.68 -24.74
N GLU A 785 -68.00 -1.27 -24.27
CA GLU A 785 -68.57 -2.53 -24.78
C GLU A 785 -69.43 -2.30 -26.04
N SER A 786 -69.56 -3.32 -26.90
CA SER A 786 -70.85 -3.64 -27.56
C SER A 786 -70.85 -5.03 -28.21
N ARG A 787 -72.07 -5.54 -28.47
CA ARG A 787 -72.47 -6.94 -28.71
C ARG A 787 -72.44 -7.39 -30.18
N SER A 788 -72.70 -8.71 -30.35
CA SER A 788 -73.28 -9.42 -31.52
C SER A 788 -72.32 -9.82 -32.65
N SER A 789 -72.48 -10.95 -33.35
CA SER A 789 -73.26 -12.21 -33.13
C SER A 789 -72.92 -13.25 -34.23
N SER A 790 -73.20 -14.54 -34.01
CA SER A 790 -73.40 -15.64 -35.02
C SER A 790 -72.20 -16.01 -35.94
N THR A 791 -71.93 -17.25 -36.37
CA THR A 791 -72.51 -18.62 -36.17
C THR A 791 -71.52 -19.66 -36.74
N ASP A 792 -71.55 -20.91 -36.24
CA ASP A 792 -71.26 -22.22 -36.89
C ASP A 792 -70.03 -22.42 -37.81
N SER A 793 -69.31 -23.55 -37.86
CA SER A 793 -69.18 -24.78 -37.05
C SER A 793 -67.70 -25.27 -37.16
N ASP A 794 -67.18 -26.45 -36.77
CA ASP A 794 -67.76 -27.75 -36.34
C ASP A 794 -66.73 -28.57 -35.51
N THR A 795 -67.07 -29.81 -35.12
CA THR A 795 -66.20 -30.75 -34.37
C THR A 795 -66.44 -32.22 -34.82
N PRO A 796 -65.52 -33.20 -34.58
CA PRO A 796 -65.42 -33.93 -33.29
C PRO A 796 -63.95 -34.12 -32.78
N ILE A 797 -63.66 -34.05 -31.46
CA ILE A 797 -63.67 -35.12 -30.43
C ILE A 797 -62.66 -36.25 -30.75
N VAL A 798 -61.63 -36.51 -29.92
CA VAL A 798 -61.62 -37.39 -28.70
C VAL A 798 -60.65 -36.85 -27.63
N SER A 799 -61.19 -36.29 -26.53
CA SER A 799 -61.14 -36.75 -25.11
C SER A 799 -59.75 -36.86 -24.45
N SER A 800 -59.39 -35.93 -23.54
CA SER A 800 -59.60 -35.99 -22.07
C SER A 800 -58.42 -36.64 -21.31
N ALA A 801 -57.93 -36.11 -20.17
CA ALA A 801 -58.59 -35.20 -19.24
C ALA A 801 -57.64 -34.18 -18.58
N GLU A 802 -58.09 -32.92 -18.51
CA GLU A 802 -57.65 -31.92 -17.54
C GLU A 802 -58.88 -31.40 -16.78
N ALA A 803 -58.86 -31.55 -15.46
CA ALA A 803 -59.65 -30.79 -14.48
C ALA A 803 -59.11 -31.19 -13.09
N GLU A 804 -59.04 -30.35 -12.06
CA GLU A 804 -59.13 -28.91 -11.88
C GLU A 804 -59.02 -28.74 -10.35
N ILE A 805 -57.92 -28.17 -9.82
CA ILE A 805 -57.94 -27.57 -8.49
C ILE A 805 -57.18 -26.25 -8.55
N ARG A 806 -57.88 -25.15 -8.26
CA ARG A 806 -57.36 -23.78 -8.24
C ARG A 806 -57.57 -23.19 -6.84
N LYS A 807 -56.56 -22.45 -6.34
CA LYS A 807 -56.41 -21.85 -4.99
C LYS A 807 -56.02 -22.91 -3.93
N THR A 808 -54.92 -22.76 -3.20
CA THR A 808 -54.47 -21.56 -2.45
C THR A 808 -53.02 -21.16 -2.76
N GLY A 809 -52.64 -19.93 -2.38
CA GLY A 809 -51.27 -19.45 -2.52
C GLY A 809 -50.44 -19.74 -1.28
N GLU A 810 -49.30 -20.40 -1.47
CA GLU A 810 -48.22 -20.52 -0.48
C GLU A 810 -46.88 -20.62 -1.22
N ALA A 811 -45.79 -20.22 -0.58
CA ALA A 811 -44.49 -20.11 -1.23
C ALA A 811 -43.94 -21.50 -1.60
N VAL A 812 -43.63 -21.70 -2.89
CA VAL A 812 -42.94 -22.92 -3.32
C VAL A 812 -41.48 -22.83 -2.91
N SER A 813 -41.19 -23.49 -1.79
CA SER A 813 -39.85 -23.80 -1.32
C SER A 813 -38.98 -24.40 -2.43
N SER A 814 -37.69 -24.10 -2.38
CA SER A 814 -36.66 -24.74 -3.20
C SER A 814 -36.75 -26.27 -3.11
N ARG A 815 -37.10 -26.90 -4.23
CA ARG A 815 -36.80 -28.33 -4.45
C ARG A 815 -35.43 -28.44 -5.09
N GLU A 816 -34.65 -29.39 -4.60
CA GLU A 816 -33.37 -29.78 -5.21
C GLU A 816 -33.56 -30.12 -6.68
N VAL A 817 -32.72 -29.55 -7.54
CA VAL A 817 -32.46 -30.10 -8.87
C VAL A 817 -31.29 -31.06 -8.73
N ARG A 818 -31.58 -32.27 -8.24
CA ARG A 818 -30.65 -33.40 -8.26
C ARG A 818 -30.59 -33.93 -9.70
N MET A 819 -29.81 -33.26 -10.55
CA MET A 819 -29.33 -33.83 -11.81
C MET A 819 -28.18 -34.79 -11.50
N GLU A 820 -28.51 -35.96 -10.99
CA GLU A 820 -27.73 -37.14 -11.36
C GLU A 820 -27.98 -37.37 -12.86
N ALA A 821 -26.91 -37.44 -13.65
CA ALA A 821 -27.02 -37.70 -15.08
C ALA A 821 -27.32 -39.19 -15.32
N CYS A 822 -28.58 -39.57 -15.18
CA CYS A 822 -29.14 -40.88 -15.52
C CYS A 822 -30.49 -40.71 -16.24
#